data_AF-A0A2N5YSF0-F1
#
_entry.id   AF-A0A2N5YSF0-F1
#
_cell.length_a   1.000
_cell.length_b   1.000
_cell.length_c   1.000
_cell.angle_alpha   90.00
_cell.angle_beta   90.00
_cell.angle_gamma   90.00
#
_symmetry.space_group_name_H-M   'P 1'
#
loop_
_entity.id
_entity.type
_entity.pdbx_description
1 polymer ?
#
loop_
_entity_poly.entity_id
_entity_poly.type
_entity_poly.pdbx_seq_one_letter_code
_entity_poly.pdbx_strand_id
1 'polypeptide(L)'
;MLLVCLSANMAFAQFKPETEMTPDEKDLFENSLDDFKEEDFTSSFQGFSQLLSLYPREPVFNFLYGASMVKMNTDIKKAFDYLEFAAGKGIGEANFYIGLGYHFLYDFNNAILFYNKLKLSVKDKYWDDYHIEKHIERANNGKNLIRYAYQLQVISNKQIGRKNFYYSYNLDNFGGEIIVKPEQFKGKADKKIDETDLMYISNIQNVVFLSSYGDSRKNSLDIYISHKTDEGWSEPEKLPDIINNPYDEAFPFLSEDGSTLYFSSKGHNSIGGYDIFKSTYNSKNNTWSEPINLDFPINTPFDEIMYASDRYDETAFFASTRESQSSQIGVYRILLDKNPLTREVKDLNDIYSSASLNIDPTAMAELTKRQEVRANSMIDTTDIRENITAYNDSANNTDQLISNSIKLLDEKSVEAEEYLEYAAAAYKICEIEIEEVEDLNKKVNSLKNKTDDKSVKLRDSLNNLIIEKSLLLSEMYDISKYFYDKGTQISSLTDYYSNEIGLLSDIDNNDVVLAEEANKLYNEIQKISTEEPVNKYIEKINQDLENKDVKLTSYQDQLDNKLEKLNDLNEKIEIKLDLAKQEEDFEVREKYVYDIKTYENSKIDLISEIKEIEVQIEFLNYEIEQLNKRKEIVLNYDAELENSLVSNPDLNISKLNNEVEIIKTHVSQNSLRELSYKQDIILADKSLYSKEMDLDAILYAGPDLTNMGLDEVMIDTK
;
A
#
# COMPACT_ATOMS: atom_id res chain seq x y z
N MET A 1 -11.99 -11.21 -3.16
CA MET A 1 -12.96 -12.22 -3.61
C MET A 1 -12.19 -13.29 -4.40
N LEU A 2 -11.43 -14.14 -3.69
CA LEU A 2 -10.68 -15.24 -4.29
C LEU A 2 -11.57 -16.48 -4.36
N LEU A 3 -11.61 -17.10 -5.53
CA LEU A 3 -12.59 -18.12 -5.87
C LEU A 3 -12.14 -19.48 -5.33
N VAL A 4 -12.56 -19.80 -4.10
CA VAL A 4 -12.92 -21.18 -3.74
C VAL A 4 -14.36 -21.51 -4.23
N CYS A 5 -15.07 -20.56 -4.87
CA CYS A 5 -16.53 -20.62 -5.09
C CYS A 5 -17.10 -21.69 -6.04
N LEU A 6 -16.32 -22.69 -6.47
CA LEU A 6 -16.90 -23.89 -7.11
C LEU A 6 -16.71 -25.19 -6.30
N SER A 7 -15.71 -25.27 -5.41
CA SER A 7 -15.55 -26.40 -4.48
C SER A 7 -16.08 -26.10 -3.07
N ALA A 8 -15.89 -24.88 -2.55
CA ALA A 8 -16.40 -24.49 -1.22
C ALA A 8 -17.93 -24.48 -1.14
N ASN A 9 -18.63 -24.18 -2.24
CA ASN A 9 -20.09 -24.15 -2.25
C ASN A 9 -20.73 -25.52 -1.93
N MET A 10 -20.04 -26.64 -2.16
CA MET A 10 -20.55 -27.97 -1.76
C MET A 10 -20.23 -28.35 -0.31
N ALA A 11 -19.10 -27.89 0.24
CA ALA A 11 -18.66 -28.27 1.59
C ALA A 11 -19.43 -27.54 2.69
N PHE A 12 -19.83 -26.27 2.48
CA PHE A 12 -20.50 -25.47 3.51
C PHE A 12 -22.05 -25.51 3.47
N ALA A 13 -22.65 -25.97 2.36
CA ALA A 13 -24.10 -26.12 2.22
C ALA A 13 -24.73 -27.16 3.17
N GLN A 14 -23.91 -27.91 3.92
CA GLN A 14 -24.34 -28.97 4.84
C GLN A 14 -24.49 -28.51 6.30
N PHE A 15 -23.98 -27.33 6.68
CA PHE A 15 -24.01 -26.89 8.08
C PHE A 15 -25.36 -26.29 8.43
N LYS A 16 -26.22 -27.11 9.04
CA LYS A 16 -27.51 -26.68 9.58
C LYS A 16 -27.44 -26.70 11.10
N PRO A 17 -27.62 -25.55 11.78
CA PRO A 17 -27.66 -25.53 13.24
C PRO A 17 -28.86 -26.35 13.73
N GLU A 18 -28.68 -27.01 14.88
CA GLU A 18 -29.73 -27.83 15.50
C GLU A 18 -30.74 -26.95 16.27
N THR A 19 -30.33 -25.74 16.61
CA THR A 19 -31.11 -24.81 17.43
C THR A 19 -32.25 -24.14 16.65
N GLU A 20 -33.43 -24.06 17.28
CA GLU A 20 -34.55 -23.29 16.75
C GLU A 20 -34.27 -21.78 16.85
N MET A 21 -34.21 -21.14 15.69
CA MET A 21 -33.96 -19.70 15.53
C MET A 21 -35.22 -18.94 15.11
N THR A 22 -35.35 -17.72 15.60
CA THR A 22 -36.28 -16.71 15.10
C THR A 22 -35.99 -16.34 13.64
N PRO A 23 -36.92 -15.69 12.92
CA PRO A 23 -36.66 -15.22 11.55
C PRO A 23 -35.41 -14.33 11.45
N ASP A 24 -35.27 -13.35 12.35
CA ASP A 24 -34.13 -12.41 12.34
C ASP A 24 -32.79 -13.14 12.59
N GLU A 25 -32.77 -14.14 13.46
CA GLU A 25 -31.57 -14.96 13.71
C GLU A 25 -31.22 -15.86 12.51
N LYS A 26 -32.21 -16.34 11.76
CA LYS A 26 -31.98 -17.09 10.52
C LYS A 26 -31.37 -16.20 9.45
N ASP A 27 -31.92 -15.00 9.27
CA ASP A 27 -31.39 -14.02 8.32
C ASP A 27 -29.95 -13.65 8.69
N LEU A 28 -29.66 -13.44 9.99
CA LEU A 28 -28.31 -13.20 10.47
C LEU A 28 -27.37 -14.38 10.19
N PHE A 29 -27.82 -15.62 10.42
CA PHE A 29 -27.04 -16.82 10.13
C PHE A 29 -26.72 -16.96 8.64
N GLU A 30 -27.72 -16.79 7.77
CA GLU A 30 -27.55 -16.90 6.32
C GLU A 30 -26.59 -15.83 5.79
N ASN A 31 -26.77 -14.57 6.20
CA ASN A 31 -25.86 -13.48 5.84
C ASN A 31 -24.42 -13.75 6.34
N SER A 32 -24.24 -14.15 7.60
CA SER A 32 -22.90 -14.42 8.17
C SER A 32 -22.21 -15.60 7.51
N LEU A 33 -22.99 -16.58 7.05
CA LEU A 33 -22.49 -17.74 6.31
C LEU A 33 -22.12 -17.37 4.88
N ASP A 34 -22.86 -16.45 4.25
CA ASP A 34 -22.50 -15.93 2.94
C ASP A 34 -21.25 -15.06 3.01
N ASP A 35 -21.12 -14.19 4.02
CA ASP A 35 -19.87 -13.47 4.33
C ASP A 35 -18.68 -14.43 4.48
N PHE A 36 -18.88 -15.57 5.17
CA PHE A 36 -17.84 -16.59 5.32
C PHE A 36 -17.40 -17.19 3.97
N LYS A 37 -18.37 -17.49 3.09
CA LYS A 37 -18.10 -18.06 1.76
C LYS A 37 -17.44 -17.04 0.83
N GLU A 38 -17.76 -15.77 1.00
CA GLU A 38 -17.18 -14.65 0.25
C GLU A 38 -15.81 -14.21 0.80
N GLU A 39 -15.31 -14.88 1.84
CA GLU A 39 -14.07 -14.60 2.55
C GLU A 39 -14.06 -13.25 3.31
N ASP A 40 -15.23 -12.64 3.54
CA ASP A 40 -15.37 -11.55 4.52
C ASP A 40 -15.47 -12.14 5.93
N PHE A 41 -14.33 -12.60 6.42
CA PHE A 41 -14.23 -13.19 7.75
C PHE A 41 -14.50 -12.18 8.87
N THR A 42 -14.42 -10.87 8.60
CA THR A 42 -14.69 -9.84 9.61
C THR A 42 -16.18 -9.75 9.90
N SER A 43 -17.00 -9.61 8.86
CA SER A 43 -18.47 -9.57 8.98
C SER A 43 -19.00 -10.91 9.48
N SER A 44 -18.46 -12.00 8.94
CA SER A 44 -18.77 -13.37 9.38
C SER A 44 -18.47 -13.58 10.87
N PHE A 45 -17.28 -13.18 11.35
CA PHE A 45 -16.91 -13.26 12.77
C PHE A 45 -17.87 -12.48 13.66
N GLN A 46 -18.26 -11.26 13.26
CA GLN A 46 -19.19 -10.43 14.03
C GLN A 46 -20.58 -11.07 14.13
N GLY A 47 -21.12 -11.55 13.01
CA GLY A 47 -22.42 -12.20 12.99
C GLY A 47 -22.45 -13.50 13.80
N PHE A 48 -21.45 -14.36 13.64
CA PHE A 48 -21.34 -15.57 14.47
C PHE A 48 -21.03 -15.27 15.93
N SER A 49 -20.35 -14.18 16.27
CA SER A 49 -20.20 -13.75 17.66
C SER A 49 -21.54 -13.47 18.33
N GLN A 50 -22.46 -12.82 17.62
CA GLN A 50 -23.80 -12.53 18.12
C GLN A 50 -24.61 -13.82 18.32
N LEU A 51 -24.64 -14.68 17.30
CA LEU A 51 -25.34 -15.97 17.37
C LEU A 51 -24.78 -16.87 18.48
N LEU A 52 -23.45 -16.91 18.64
CA LEU A 52 -22.80 -17.69 19.69
C LEU A 52 -23.08 -17.13 21.10
N SER A 53 -23.29 -15.82 21.25
CA SER A 53 -23.67 -15.22 22.54
C SER A 53 -25.06 -15.67 23.01
N LEU A 54 -25.97 -15.93 22.07
CA LEU A 54 -27.31 -16.44 22.33
C LEU A 54 -27.30 -17.97 22.51
N TYR A 55 -26.49 -18.65 21.71
CA TYR A 55 -26.46 -20.12 21.64
C TYR A 55 -25.03 -20.66 21.82
N PRO A 56 -24.43 -20.53 23.01
CA PRO A 56 -23.01 -20.82 23.23
C PRO A 56 -22.63 -22.30 23.03
N ARG A 57 -23.61 -23.20 23.00
CA ARG A 57 -23.40 -24.65 22.82
C ARG A 57 -23.78 -25.17 21.44
N GLU A 58 -24.18 -24.30 20.51
CA GLU A 58 -24.50 -24.69 19.14
C GLU A 58 -23.20 -25.03 18.38
N PRO A 59 -23.00 -26.28 17.92
CA PRO A 59 -21.76 -26.69 17.28
C PRO A 59 -21.42 -25.89 16.01
N VAL A 60 -22.41 -25.59 15.17
CA VAL A 60 -22.18 -24.89 13.89
C VAL A 60 -21.66 -23.47 14.12
N PHE A 61 -22.21 -22.76 15.11
CA PHE A 61 -21.76 -21.39 15.42
C PHE A 61 -20.36 -21.40 16.03
N ASN A 62 -20.06 -22.35 16.91
CA ASN A 62 -18.70 -22.52 17.45
C ASN A 62 -17.68 -22.79 16.33
N PHE A 63 -18.04 -23.66 15.38
CA PHE A 63 -17.19 -23.96 14.22
C PHE A 63 -16.92 -22.72 13.38
N LEU A 64 -17.97 -22.05 12.89
CA LEU A 64 -17.81 -20.92 11.97
C LEU A 64 -17.15 -19.72 12.66
N TYR A 65 -17.48 -19.46 13.93
CA TYR A 65 -16.81 -18.44 14.73
C TYR A 65 -15.31 -18.72 14.89
N GLY A 66 -14.94 -19.93 15.33
CA GLY A 66 -13.54 -20.31 15.49
C GLY A 66 -12.78 -20.36 14.16
N ALA A 67 -13.42 -20.78 13.07
CA ALA A 67 -12.83 -20.78 11.74
C ALA A 67 -12.54 -19.35 11.26
N SER A 68 -13.49 -18.41 11.44
CA SER A 68 -13.29 -17.00 11.12
C SER A 68 -12.14 -16.39 11.94
N MET A 69 -12.03 -16.72 13.24
CA MET A 69 -10.90 -16.28 14.08
C MET A 69 -9.54 -16.71 13.51
N VAL A 70 -9.40 -17.98 13.11
CA VAL A 70 -8.16 -18.50 12.51
C VAL A 70 -7.86 -17.78 11.20
N LYS A 71 -8.86 -17.60 10.33
CA LYS A 71 -8.70 -16.92 9.03
C LYS A 71 -8.35 -15.44 9.16
N MET A 72 -8.82 -14.79 10.21
CA MET A 72 -8.46 -13.40 10.57
C MET A 72 -7.13 -13.29 11.32
N ASN A 73 -6.41 -14.40 11.56
CA ASN A 73 -5.20 -14.43 12.39
C ASN A 73 -5.42 -13.77 13.77
N THR A 74 -6.60 -13.96 14.38
CA THR A 74 -7.01 -13.28 15.61
C THR A 74 -7.20 -14.30 16.73
N ASP A 75 -6.41 -14.18 17.80
CA ASP A 75 -6.45 -15.04 19.00
C ASP A 75 -6.60 -16.53 18.67
N ILE A 76 -5.70 -17.02 17.81
CA ILE A 76 -5.73 -18.39 17.26
C ILE A 76 -5.82 -19.45 18.37
N LYS A 77 -5.14 -19.24 19.51
CA LYS A 77 -5.17 -20.19 20.62
C LYS A 77 -6.56 -20.32 21.22
N LYS A 78 -7.29 -19.22 21.37
CA LYS A 78 -8.68 -19.24 21.84
C LYS A 78 -9.62 -19.80 20.78
N ALA A 79 -9.33 -19.62 19.49
CA ALA A 79 -10.09 -20.23 18.41
C ALA A 79 -10.13 -21.76 18.54
N PHE A 80 -9.05 -22.39 19.03
CA PHE A 80 -9.00 -23.83 19.26
C PHE A 80 -10.07 -24.32 20.24
N ASP A 81 -10.40 -23.57 21.29
CA ASP A 81 -11.44 -23.98 22.25
C ASP A 81 -12.80 -24.19 21.56
N TYR A 82 -13.16 -23.28 20.65
CA TYR A 82 -14.40 -23.34 19.88
C TYR A 82 -14.36 -24.45 18.82
N LEU A 83 -13.24 -24.59 18.11
CA LEU A 83 -13.06 -25.58 17.06
C LEU A 83 -13.00 -27.01 17.61
N GLU A 84 -12.32 -27.23 18.73
CA GLU A 84 -12.27 -28.53 19.41
C GLU A 84 -13.64 -28.94 19.94
N PHE A 85 -14.41 -27.99 20.48
CA PHE A 85 -15.80 -28.24 20.87
C PHE A 85 -16.63 -28.69 19.67
N ALA A 86 -16.57 -27.96 18.54
CA ALA A 86 -17.29 -28.32 17.33
C ALA A 86 -16.88 -29.69 16.77
N ALA A 87 -15.57 -29.98 16.74
CA ALA A 87 -15.03 -31.28 16.32
C ALA A 87 -15.59 -32.42 17.19
N GLY A 88 -15.62 -32.23 18.51
CA GLY A 88 -16.20 -33.19 19.46
C GLY A 88 -17.70 -33.42 19.30
N LYS A 89 -18.39 -32.54 18.57
CA LYS A 89 -19.82 -32.62 18.23
C LYS A 89 -20.08 -33.17 16.83
N GLY A 90 -19.04 -33.62 16.13
CA GLY A 90 -19.17 -34.28 14.82
C GLY A 90 -18.87 -33.38 13.62
N ILE A 91 -18.45 -32.12 13.83
CA ILE A 91 -18.00 -31.24 12.75
C ILE A 91 -16.53 -31.52 12.46
N GLY A 92 -16.25 -32.54 11.64
CA GLY A 92 -14.90 -33.00 11.32
C GLY A 92 -14.03 -31.91 10.69
N GLU A 93 -14.66 -31.02 9.91
CA GLU A 93 -14.07 -29.87 9.22
C GLU A 93 -13.37 -28.88 10.17
N ALA A 94 -13.75 -28.86 11.45
CA ALA A 94 -13.05 -28.05 12.45
C ALA A 94 -11.57 -28.42 12.59
N ASN A 95 -11.20 -29.70 12.33
CA ASN A 95 -9.80 -30.13 12.35
C ASN A 95 -8.97 -29.44 11.25
N PHE A 96 -9.58 -29.04 10.13
CA PHE A 96 -8.88 -28.27 9.09
C PHE A 96 -8.36 -26.95 9.66
N TYR A 97 -9.25 -26.18 10.30
CA TYR A 97 -8.94 -24.86 10.83
C TYR A 97 -8.04 -24.93 12.07
N ILE A 98 -8.12 -26.00 12.87
CA ILE A 98 -7.13 -26.24 13.93
C ILE A 98 -5.75 -26.47 13.31
N GLY A 99 -5.65 -27.30 12.26
CA GLY A 99 -4.41 -27.52 11.52
C GLY A 99 -3.83 -26.22 10.95
N LEU A 100 -4.68 -25.40 10.34
CA LEU A 100 -4.30 -24.08 9.80
C LEU A 100 -3.82 -23.13 10.90
N GLY A 101 -4.49 -23.12 12.07
CA GLY A 101 -4.06 -22.32 13.21
C GLY A 101 -2.69 -22.75 13.75
N TYR A 102 -2.43 -24.05 13.86
CA TYR A 102 -1.08 -24.54 14.23
C TYR A 102 -0.04 -24.17 13.17
N HIS A 103 -0.41 -24.16 11.89
CA HIS A 103 0.45 -23.73 10.80
C HIS A 103 0.88 -22.27 10.96
N PHE A 104 -0.06 -21.36 11.25
CA PHE A 104 0.22 -19.94 11.55
C PHE A 104 1.03 -19.75 12.84
N LEU A 105 0.91 -20.67 13.81
CA LEU A 105 1.71 -20.70 15.03
C LEU A 105 3.08 -21.38 14.85
N TYR A 106 3.49 -21.66 13.60
CA TYR A 106 4.76 -22.33 13.24
C TYR A 106 4.90 -23.75 13.81
N ASP A 107 3.82 -24.35 14.31
CA ASP A 107 3.80 -25.71 14.84
C ASP A 107 3.36 -26.69 13.75
N PHE A 108 4.25 -26.90 12.78
CA PHE A 108 3.97 -27.72 11.61
C PHE A 108 3.70 -29.19 11.93
N ASN A 109 4.22 -29.71 13.04
CA ASN A 109 3.96 -31.10 13.44
C ASN A 109 2.50 -31.26 13.88
N ASN A 110 1.97 -30.34 14.70
CA ASN A 110 0.56 -30.36 15.06
C ASN A 110 -0.34 -30.00 13.85
N ALA A 111 0.09 -29.08 12.98
CA ALA A 111 -0.64 -28.80 11.75
C ALA A 111 -0.86 -30.08 10.91
N ILE A 112 0.21 -30.82 10.62
CA ILE A 112 0.16 -32.09 9.89
C ILE A 112 -0.73 -33.12 10.61
N LEU A 113 -0.66 -33.20 11.94
CA LEU A 113 -1.49 -34.10 12.72
C LEU A 113 -2.98 -33.80 12.53
N PHE A 114 -3.38 -32.53 12.58
CA PHE A 114 -4.79 -32.13 12.44
C PHE A 114 -5.29 -32.21 10.99
N TYR A 115 -4.46 -31.91 9.99
CA TYR A 115 -4.78 -32.17 8.59
C TYR A 115 -5.04 -33.66 8.33
N ASN A 116 -4.26 -34.56 8.95
CA ASN A 116 -4.51 -35.99 8.85
C ASN A 116 -5.74 -36.45 9.64
N LYS A 117 -6.06 -35.81 10.78
CA LYS A 117 -7.33 -36.06 11.50
C LYS A 117 -8.54 -35.74 10.63
N LEU A 118 -8.49 -34.64 9.86
CA LEU A 118 -9.56 -34.30 8.92
C LEU A 118 -9.81 -35.44 7.94
N LYS A 119 -8.76 -36.00 7.32
CA LYS A 119 -8.87 -37.14 6.39
C LYS A 119 -9.60 -38.34 6.97
N LEU A 120 -9.47 -38.58 8.27
CA LEU A 120 -10.18 -39.67 8.97
C LEU A 120 -11.66 -39.35 9.24
N SER A 121 -12.02 -38.07 9.27
CA SER A 121 -13.34 -37.58 9.64
C SER A 121 -14.26 -37.25 8.45
N VAL A 122 -13.68 -37.01 7.25
CA VAL A 122 -14.42 -36.69 6.03
C VAL A 122 -14.13 -37.70 4.92
N LYS A 123 -15.07 -37.86 3.98
CA LYS A 123 -14.89 -38.75 2.83
C LYS A 123 -13.81 -38.23 1.88
N ASP A 124 -13.11 -39.15 1.20
CA ASP A 124 -11.99 -38.87 0.30
C ASP A 124 -12.28 -37.78 -0.74
N LYS A 125 -13.51 -37.73 -1.28
CA LYS A 125 -13.90 -36.71 -2.27
C LYS A 125 -13.79 -35.26 -1.77
N TYR A 126 -13.77 -35.03 -0.46
CA TYR A 126 -13.62 -33.70 0.15
C TYR A 126 -12.16 -33.34 0.42
N TRP A 127 -11.20 -34.27 0.24
CA TRP A 127 -9.79 -33.97 0.46
C TRP A 127 -9.25 -32.95 -0.54
N ASP A 128 -9.73 -33.05 -1.78
CA ASP A 128 -9.38 -32.12 -2.85
C ASP A 128 -10.01 -30.74 -2.61
N ASP A 129 -11.24 -30.68 -2.09
CA ASP A 129 -11.93 -29.42 -1.78
C ASP A 129 -11.18 -28.57 -0.74
N TYR A 130 -10.54 -29.22 0.24
CA TYR A 130 -9.71 -28.58 1.26
C TYR A 130 -8.22 -28.52 0.90
N HIS A 131 -7.82 -29.02 -0.27
CA HIS A 131 -6.43 -29.13 -0.70
C HIS A 131 -5.50 -29.71 0.39
N ILE A 132 -5.95 -30.74 1.12
CA ILE A 132 -5.31 -31.21 2.35
C ILE A 132 -3.84 -31.62 2.11
N GLU A 133 -3.57 -32.29 0.99
CA GLU A 133 -2.20 -32.71 0.66
C GLU A 133 -1.26 -31.51 0.47
N LYS A 134 -1.74 -30.42 -0.15
CA LYS A 134 -0.92 -29.21 -0.32
C LYS A 134 -0.63 -28.55 1.02
N HIS A 135 -1.60 -28.53 1.94
CA HIS A 135 -1.35 -28.02 3.30
C HIS A 135 -0.33 -28.87 4.08
N ILE A 136 -0.38 -30.20 3.95
CA ILE A 136 0.61 -31.10 4.54
C ILE A 136 1.99 -30.88 3.91
N GLU A 137 2.06 -30.72 2.59
CA GLU A 137 3.29 -30.40 1.87
C GLU A 137 3.90 -29.07 2.36
N ARG A 138 3.11 -28.00 2.43
CA ARG A 138 3.51 -26.69 2.96
C ARG A 138 4.03 -26.77 4.39
N ALA A 139 3.38 -27.55 5.25
CA ALA A 139 3.85 -27.75 6.62
C ALA A 139 5.20 -28.49 6.66
N ASN A 140 5.42 -29.47 5.77
CA ASN A 140 6.72 -30.13 5.64
C ASN A 140 7.81 -29.20 5.08
N ASN A 141 7.47 -28.35 4.10
CA ASN A 141 8.36 -27.31 3.60
C ASN A 141 8.75 -26.37 4.73
N GLY A 142 7.76 -25.92 5.53
CA GLY A 142 7.98 -25.07 6.69
C GLY A 142 9.02 -25.63 7.64
N LYS A 143 8.90 -26.91 8.03
CA LYS A 143 9.90 -27.58 8.89
C LYS A 143 11.33 -27.49 8.39
N ASN A 144 11.55 -27.45 7.08
CA ASN A 144 12.87 -27.33 6.48
C ASN A 144 13.32 -25.86 6.40
N LEU A 145 12.42 -24.98 5.94
CA LEU A 145 12.71 -23.56 5.66
C LEU A 145 12.96 -22.75 6.95
N ILE A 146 12.29 -23.08 8.06
CA ILE A 146 12.47 -22.36 9.33
C ILE A 146 13.66 -22.85 10.16
N ARG A 147 14.47 -23.80 9.65
CA ARG A 147 15.57 -24.37 10.42
C ARG A 147 16.65 -23.34 10.75
N TYR A 148 16.89 -22.42 9.82
CA TYR A 148 17.85 -21.35 9.98
C TYR A 148 17.14 -20.02 9.87
N ALA A 149 17.59 -19.06 10.67
CA ALA A 149 17.05 -17.71 10.69
C ALA A 149 18.17 -16.69 10.74
N TYR A 150 17.88 -15.51 10.24
CA TYR A 150 18.66 -14.29 10.44
C TYR A 150 17.70 -13.16 10.84
N GLN A 151 18.23 -12.03 11.29
CA GLN A 151 17.40 -10.88 11.65
C GLN A 151 17.14 -10.02 10.42
N LEU A 152 15.87 -9.77 10.08
CA LEU A 152 15.52 -8.77 9.07
C LEU A 152 15.74 -7.37 9.63
N GLN A 153 16.37 -6.53 8.82
CA GLN A 153 16.62 -5.13 9.11
C GLN A 153 15.53 -4.29 8.43
N VAL A 154 14.41 -4.08 9.12
CA VAL A 154 13.29 -3.31 8.58
C VAL A 154 13.58 -1.82 8.71
N ILE A 155 13.60 -1.10 7.58
CA ILE A 155 13.82 0.35 7.51
C ILE A 155 12.53 1.09 7.81
N SER A 156 11.42 0.65 7.21
CA SER A 156 10.11 1.26 7.40
C SER A 156 9.02 0.21 7.23
N ASN A 157 7.92 0.38 7.95
CA ASN A 157 6.71 -0.40 7.77
C ASN A 157 5.48 0.53 7.67
N LYS A 158 4.44 0.08 6.95
CA LYS A 158 3.19 0.82 6.81
C LYS A 158 2.03 -0.14 6.66
N GLN A 159 1.02 -0.03 7.53
CA GLN A 159 -0.23 -0.78 7.39
C GLN A 159 -1.19 -0.03 6.47
N ILE A 160 -1.74 -0.72 5.48
CA ILE A 160 -2.60 -0.11 4.45
C ILE A 160 -3.67 -1.10 4.00
N GLY A 161 -4.80 -0.60 3.52
CA GLY A 161 -5.86 -1.45 2.98
C GLY A 161 -5.35 -2.32 1.83
N ARG A 162 -5.70 -3.62 1.84
CA ARG A 162 -5.16 -4.62 0.91
C ARG A 162 -5.33 -4.26 -0.57
N LYS A 163 -6.41 -3.57 -0.97
CA LYS A 163 -6.63 -3.13 -2.37
C LYS A 163 -5.67 -2.01 -2.82
N ASN A 164 -5.04 -1.29 -1.90
CA ASN A 164 -4.31 -0.03 -2.14
C ASN A 164 -2.82 -0.09 -1.74
N PHE A 165 -2.30 -1.27 -1.39
CA PHE A 165 -0.99 -1.37 -0.77
C PHE A 165 0.17 -0.92 -1.66
N TYR A 166 0.05 -1.15 -2.97
CA TYR A 166 1.06 -0.79 -3.97
C TYR A 166 1.37 0.71 -4.01
N TYR A 167 0.44 1.59 -3.60
CA TYR A 167 0.72 3.03 -3.47
C TYR A 167 1.81 3.38 -2.44
N SER A 168 2.18 2.44 -1.56
CA SER A 168 3.25 2.64 -0.58
C SER A 168 4.63 2.22 -1.09
N TYR A 169 4.74 1.74 -2.34
CA TYR A 169 6.01 1.41 -2.98
C TYR A 169 6.58 2.69 -3.63
N ASN A 170 7.64 3.26 -3.06
CA ASN A 170 8.46 4.23 -3.78
C ASN A 170 9.53 3.45 -4.57
N LEU A 171 9.44 3.51 -5.90
CA LEU A 171 10.28 2.73 -6.81
C LEU A 171 11.30 3.57 -7.60
N ASP A 172 11.59 4.79 -7.16
CA ASP A 172 12.44 5.75 -7.90
C ASP A 172 13.82 5.18 -8.30
N ASN A 173 14.32 4.18 -7.55
CA ASN A 173 15.61 3.50 -7.78
C ASN A 173 15.50 2.01 -8.14
N PHE A 174 14.33 1.54 -8.58
CA PHE A 174 14.02 0.10 -8.77
C PHE A 174 13.89 -0.29 -10.26
N GLY A 175 14.20 0.63 -11.19
CA GLY A 175 14.29 0.31 -12.62
C GLY A 175 12.97 0.19 -13.38
N GLY A 176 11.85 0.50 -12.73
CA GLY A 176 10.52 0.33 -13.30
C GLY A 176 9.40 0.80 -12.38
N GLU A 177 8.17 0.62 -12.84
CA GLU A 177 6.95 1.10 -12.20
C GLU A 177 5.96 -0.04 -12.00
N ILE A 178 5.17 0.04 -10.93
CA ILE A 178 4.05 -0.86 -10.70
C ILE A 178 2.78 -0.06 -10.90
N ILE A 179 1.94 -0.53 -11.82
CA ILE A 179 0.67 0.11 -12.14
C ILE A 179 -0.49 -0.87 -12.04
N VAL A 180 -1.70 -0.33 -11.92
CA VAL A 180 -2.91 -1.10 -12.14
C VAL A 180 -2.95 -1.52 -13.61
N LYS A 181 -3.13 -2.82 -13.83
CA LYS A 181 -3.14 -3.46 -15.15
C LYS A 181 -4.24 -2.87 -16.03
N PRO A 182 -3.90 -2.20 -17.15
CA PRO A 182 -4.88 -1.64 -18.08
C PRO A 182 -5.73 -2.71 -18.77
N GLU A 183 -6.93 -2.34 -19.24
CA GLU A 183 -7.89 -3.25 -19.88
C GLU A 183 -7.35 -4.01 -21.10
N GLN A 184 -6.39 -3.42 -21.82
CA GLN A 184 -5.75 -4.07 -22.98
C GLN A 184 -4.89 -5.28 -22.59
N PHE A 185 -4.42 -5.35 -21.34
CA PHE A 185 -3.61 -6.46 -20.82
C PHE A 185 -4.45 -7.48 -20.04
N LYS A 186 -5.74 -7.22 -19.83
CA LYS A 186 -6.62 -8.13 -19.10
C LYS A 186 -7.17 -9.22 -20.01
N GLY A 187 -6.92 -10.47 -19.62
CA GLY A 187 -7.58 -11.63 -20.22
C GLY A 187 -9.09 -11.63 -19.96
N LYS A 188 -9.84 -12.47 -20.68
CA LYS A 188 -11.31 -12.57 -20.52
C LYS A 188 -11.73 -12.93 -19.10
N ALA A 189 -10.91 -13.71 -18.40
CA ALA A 189 -11.13 -14.11 -17.01
C ALA A 189 -10.87 -12.96 -16.04
N ASP A 190 -9.82 -12.17 -16.30
CA ASP A 190 -9.36 -11.05 -15.46
C ASP A 190 -10.43 -9.94 -15.40
N LYS A 191 -11.06 -9.60 -16.53
CA LYS A 191 -12.08 -8.53 -16.62
C LYS A 191 -13.30 -8.70 -15.73
N LYS A 192 -13.52 -9.91 -15.21
CA LYS A 192 -14.66 -10.21 -14.35
C LYS A 192 -14.31 -10.05 -12.86
N ILE A 193 -13.03 -9.84 -12.52
CA ILE A 193 -12.49 -9.91 -11.14
C ILE A 193 -12.54 -8.49 -10.55
N ASP A 194 -13.19 -8.35 -9.39
CA ASP A 194 -13.17 -7.11 -8.59
C ASP A 194 -11.97 -7.09 -7.62
N GLU A 195 -10.77 -7.23 -8.18
CA GLU A 195 -9.50 -7.11 -7.45
C GLU A 195 -8.53 -6.22 -8.21
N THR A 196 -7.64 -5.57 -7.46
CA THR A 196 -6.59 -4.74 -8.06
C THR A 196 -5.58 -5.64 -8.77
N ASP A 197 -5.72 -5.76 -10.08
CA ASP A 197 -4.74 -6.38 -10.96
C ASP A 197 -3.52 -5.47 -11.13
N LEU A 198 -2.33 -5.95 -10.80
CA LEU A 198 -1.09 -5.19 -10.96
C LEU A 198 -0.24 -5.72 -12.10
N MET A 199 0.58 -4.85 -12.68
CA MET A 199 1.66 -5.22 -13.59
C MET A 199 2.91 -4.39 -13.28
N TYR A 200 4.08 -4.95 -13.61
CA TYR A 200 5.36 -4.26 -13.50
C TYR A 200 5.87 -3.89 -14.89
N ILE A 201 6.19 -2.61 -15.09
CA ILE A 201 6.80 -2.07 -16.30
C ILE A 201 8.29 -1.85 -16.03
N SER A 202 9.17 -2.53 -16.76
CA SER A 202 10.60 -2.22 -16.73
C SER A 202 10.90 -1.05 -17.66
N ASN A 203 11.44 0.04 -17.11
CA ASN A 203 11.78 1.25 -17.87
C ASN A 203 13.03 1.07 -18.73
N ILE A 204 13.90 0.13 -18.38
CA ILE A 204 15.18 -0.11 -19.08
C ILE A 204 15.06 -1.23 -20.10
N GLN A 205 14.40 -2.32 -19.73
CA GLN A 205 14.31 -3.50 -20.59
C GLN A 205 13.19 -3.42 -21.63
N ASN A 206 12.34 -2.38 -21.56
CA ASN A 206 11.18 -2.20 -22.46
C ASN A 206 10.25 -3.43 -22.47
N VAL A 207 10.02 -4.01 -21.29
CA VAL A 207 9.13 -5.17 -21.09
C VAL A 207 8.17 -4.91 -19.95
N VAL A 208 7.01 -5.57 -20.02
CA VAL A 208 6.01 -5.64 -18.95
C VAL A 208 5.92 -7.08 -18.47
N PHE A 209 5.92 -7.27 -17.15
CA PHE A 209 5.51 -8.52 -16.54
C PHE A 209 4.14 -8.35 -15.87
N LEU A 210 3.26 -9.31 -16.09
CA LEU A 210 1.90 -9.30 -15.55
C LEU A 210 1.45 -10.71 -15.20
N SER A 211 0.50 -10.82 -14.28
CA SER A 211 -0.12 -12.10 -13.92
C SER A 211 -1.50 -12.20 -14.56
N SER A 212 -1.92 -13.33 -15.12
CA SER A 212 -3.24 -13.45 -15.76
C SER A 212 -3.80 -14.86 -15.66
N TYR A 213 -5.12 -14.99 -15.54
CA TYR A 213 -5.83 -16.28 -15.66
C TYR A 213 -6.06 -16.68 -17.14
N GLY A 214 -5.71 -15.80 -18.07
CA GLY A 214 -5.96 -15.96 -19.50
C GLY A 214 -7.45 -16.01 -19.85
N ASP A 215 -7.85 -17.06 -20.58
CA ASP A 215 -9.23 -17.21 -21.08
C ASP A 215 -10.22 -17.76 -20.03
N SER A 216 -9.74 -18.42 -18.96
CA SER A 216 -10.60 -19.12 -18.02
C SER A 216 -10.09 -19.06 -16.59
N ARG A 217 -11.00 -18.73 -15.65
CA ARG A 217 -10.76 -18.81 -14.20
C ARG A 217 -10.57 -20.23 -13.65
N LYS A 218 -10.69 -21.26 -14.49
CA LYS A 218 -10.31 -22.62 -14.11
C LYS A 218 -8.80 -22.84 -14.15
N ASN A 219 -8.06 -21.94 -14.81
CA ASN A 219 -6.62 -21.96 -14.85
C ASN A 219 -6.06 -21.37 -13.54
N SER A 220 -4.82 -21.71 -13.21
CA SER A 220 -4.03 -20.96 -12.25
C SER A 220 -3.75 -19.55 -12.77
N LEU A 221 -3.46 -18.63 -11.85
CA LEU A 221 -2.87 -17.35 -12.22
C LEU A 221 -1.43 -17.60 -12.68
N ASP A 222 -1.08 -17.21 -13.91
CA ASP A 222 0.26 -17.41 -14.48
C ASP A 222 0.94 -16.06 -14.74
N ILE A 223 2.28 -16.03 -14.78
CA ILE A 223 3.09 -14.88 -15.19
C ILE A 223 3.30 -14.87 -16.70
N TYR A 224 3.10 -13.70 -17.29
CA TYR A 224 3.29 -13.38 -18.70
C TYR A 224 4.29 -12.23 -18.85
N ILE A 225 4.91 -12.16 -20.03
CA ILE A 225 5.78 -11.07 -20.47
C ILE A 225 5.24 -10.44 -21.76
N SER A 226 5.28 -9.12 -21.86
CA SER A 226 4.98 -8.37 -23.09
C SER A 226 6.13 -7.44 -23.42
N HIS A 227 6.42 -7.26 -24.71
CA HIS A 227 7.55 -6.46 -25.20
C HIS A 227 7.06 -5.17 -25.85
N LYS A 228 7.79 -4.08 -25.64
CA LYS A 228 7.54 -2.82 -26.37
C LYS A 228 7.98 -2.96 -27.82
N THR A 229 7.11 -2.57 -28.73
CA THR A 229 7.33 -2.55 -30.19
C THR A 229 7.05 -1.15 -30.73
N ASP A 230 7.36 -0.91 -32.00
CA ASP A 230 7.06 0.36 -32.67
C ASP A 230 5.55 0.66 -32.75
N GLU A 231 4.70 -0.37 -32.67
CA GLU A 231 3.23 -0.27 -32.74
C GLU A 231 2.58 -0.23 -31.34
N GLY A 232 3.37 -0.23 -30.26
CA GLY A 232 2.89 -0.34 -28.88
C GLY A 232 3.36 -1.64 -28.21
N TRP A 233 2.62 -2.12 -27.21
CA TRP A 233 2.96 -3.35 -26.51
C TRP A 233 2.52 -4.58 -27.29
N SER A 234 3.36 -5.62 -27.32
CA SER A 234 3.01 -6.91 -27.93
C SER A 234 1.92 -7.63 -27.12
N GLU A 235 1.27 -8.61 -27.74
CA GLU A 235 0.44 -9.56 -27.00
C GLU A 235 1.26 -10.26 -25.89
N PRO A 236 0.72 -10.42 -24.66
CA PRO A 236 1.44 -11.09 -23.57
C PRO A 236 1.71 -12.57 -23.86
N GLU A 237 2.97 -12.97 -23.71
CA GLU A 237 3.43 -14.36 -23.84
C GLU A 237 3.61 -15.00 -22.47
N LYS A 238 3.07 -16.21 -22.27
CA LYS A 238 3.18 -16.94 -21.00
C LYS A 238 4.64 -17.33 -20.75
N LEU A 239 5.15 -17.10 -19.54
CA LEU A 239 6.47 -17.60 -19.15
C LEU A 239 6.49 -19.15 -19.07
N PRO A 240 7.67 -19.78 -19.19
CA PRO A 240 7.76 -21.24 -19.19
C PRO A 240 7.29 -21.89 -17.87
N ASP A 241 6.91 -23.17 -17.93
CA ASP A 241 6.39 -23.95 -16.80
C ASP A 241 7.34 -24.10 -15.61
N ILE A 242 8.63 -23.79 -15.79
CA ILE A 242 9.59 -23.71 -14.67
C ILE A 242 9.26 -22.54 -13.72
N ILE A 243 8.66 -21.47 -14.26
CA ILE A 243 8.14 -20.33 -13.50
C ILE A 243 6.67 -20.57 -13.14
N ASN A 244 5.85 -20.98 -14.12
CA ASN A 244 4.41 -21.14 -13.96
C ASN A 244 4.02 -22.58 -13.56
N ASN A 245 3.57 -22.76 -12.32
CA ASN A 245 3.12 -24.04 -11.78
C ASN A 245 1.58 -24.19 -11.95
N PRO A 246 0.98 -25.34 -11.59
CA PRO A 246 -0.49 -25.46 -11.53
C PRO A 246 -1.15 -24.67 -10.38
N TYR A 247 -0.40 -23.81 -9.69
CA TYR A 247 -0.86 -22.96 -8.59
C TYR A 247 -0.70 -21.49 -9.00
N ASP A 248 -1.18 -20.56 -8.19
CA ASP A 248 -1.11 -19.14 -8.56
C ASP A 248 0.31 -18.57 -8.42
N GLU A 249 0.80 -17.98 -9.50
CA GLU A 249 1.97 -17.11 -9.58
C GLU A 249 1.58 -15.66 -9.87
N ALA A 250 2.06 -14.74 -9.05
CA ALA A 250 1.60 -13.36 -8.99
C ALA A 250 2.74 -12.36 -8.72
N PHE A 251 2.42 -11.08 -8.90
CA PHE A 251 3.28 -9.93 -8.52
C PHE A 251 4.73 -10.02 -9.03
N PRO A 252 4.93 -10.23 -10.36
CA PRO A 252 6.27 -10.31 -10.91
C PRO A 252 6.99 -8.95 -10.85
N PHE A 253 8.28 -9.00 -10.56
CA PHE A 253 9.20 -7.85 -10.58
C PHE A 253 10.53 -8.31 -11.17
N LEU A 254 11.04 -7.59 -12.17
CA LEU A 254 12.35 -7.88 -12.76
C LEU A 254 13.38 -6.90 -12.18
N SER A 255 14.50 -7.41 -11.67
CA SER A 255 15.63 -6.58 -11.25
C SER A 255 16.08 -5.67 -12.40
N GLU A 256 16.62 -4.50 -12.07
CA GLU A 256 16.94 -3.49 -13.08
C GLU A 256 17.90 -4.00 -14.18
N ASP A 257 18.89 -4.80 -13.79
CA ASP A 257 19.86 -5.42 -14.70
C ASP A 257 19.23 -6.50 -15.62
N GLY A 258 17.96 -6.82 -15.43
CA GLY A 258 17.20 -7.82 -16.17
C GLY A 258 17.59 -9.26 -15.86
N SER A 259 18.38 -9.49 -14.81
CA SER A 259 18.95 -10.81 -14.54
C SER A 259 18.12 -11.65 -13.58
N THR A 260 17.29 -11.05 -12.73
CA THR A 260 16.58 -11.76 -11.65
C THR A 260 15.11 -11.37 -11.62
N LEU A 261 14.24 -12.35 -11.86
CA LEU A 261 12.80 -12.22 -11.70
C LEU A 261 12.42 -12.62 -10.27
N TYR A 262 11.82 -11.69 -9.53
CA TYR A 262 11.14 -11.95 -8.28
C TYR A 262 9.65 -12.10 -8.54
N PHE A 263 8.99 -13.02 -7.84
CA PHE A 263 7.55 -13.22 -7.94
C PHE A 263 7.02 -13.93 -6.70
N SER A 264 5.70 -13.93 -6.54
CA SER A 264 5.02 -14.60 -5.44
C SER A 264 4.29 -15.83 -5.93
N SER A 265 4.43 -16.98 -5.27
CA SER A 265 3.80 -18.23 -5.70
C SER A 265 3.13 -18.98 -4.54
N LYS A 266 1.96 -19.57 -4.84
CA LYS A 266 1.30 -20.58 -4.00
C LYS A 266 1.85 -22.00 -4.20
N GLY A 267 2.66 -22.19 -5.23
CA GLY A 267 3.21 -23.45 -5.70
C GLY A 267 4.54 -23.82 -5.07
N HIS A 268 5.46 -24.36 -5.89
CA HIS A 268 6.83 -24.75 -5.53
C HIS A 268 6.97 -25.37 -4.13
N ASN A 269 8.00 -24.98 -3.37
CA ASN A 269 8.20 -25.38 -1.98
C ASN A 269 7.67 -24.32 -0.99
N SER A 270 6.58 -23.62 -1.30
CA SER A 270 6.01 -22.58 -0.41
C SER A 270 5.69 -23.13 0.99
N ILE A 271 5.84 -22.28 2.01
CA ILE A 271 5.47 -22.54 3.41
C ILE A 271 4.08 -22.01 3.74
N GLY A 272 3.65 -20.89 3.13
CA GLY A 272 2.42 -20.17 3.46
C GLY A 272 1.38 -20.24 2.35
N GLY A 273 0.66 -19.12 2.18
CA GLY A 273 -0.24 -18.91 1.05
C GLY A 273 0.58 -18.55 -0.18
N TYR A 274 0.83 -17.26 -0.38
CA TYR A 274 1.87 -16.77 -1.28
C TYR A 274 3.21 -16.65 -0.57
N ASP A 275 4.26 -17.18 -1.19
CA ASP A 275 5.65 -16.99 -0.78
C ASP A 275 6.43 -16.28 -1.89
N ILE A 276 7.48 -15.54 -1.56
CA ILE A 276 8.36 -14.88 -2.51
C ILE A 276 9.44 -15.84 -3.02
N PHE A 277 9.59 -15.88 -4.34
CA PHE A 277 10.61 -16.63 -5.06
C PHE A 277 11.46 -15.70 -5.92
N LYS A 278 12.66 -16.16 -6.25
CA LYS A 278 13.48 -15.57 -7.31
C LYS A 278 13.93 -16.61 -8.33
N SER A 279 14.02 -16.22 -9.59
CA SER A 279 14.63 -16.99 -10.66
C SER A 279 15.57 -16.11 -11.48
N THR A 280 16.71 -16.65 -11.91
CA THR A 280 17.70 -15.91 -12.69
C THR A 280 17.57 -16.21 -14.18
N TYR A 281 17.69 -15.19 -15.02
CA TYR A 281 17.66 -15.30 -16.47
C TYR A 281 19.07 -15.52 -17.02
N ASN A 282 19.24 -16.59 -17.80
CA ASN A 282 20.47 -16.85 -18.52
C ASN A 282 20.31 -16.42 -19.98
N SER A 283 20.90 -15.28 -20.33
CA SER A 283 20.85 -14.70 -21.67
C SER A 283 21.61 -15.51 -22.74
N LYS A 284 22.48 -16.45 -22.36
CA LYS A 284 23.24 -17.27 -23.34
C LYS A 284 22.38 -18.35 -23.98
N ASN A 285 21.38 -18.85 -23.26
CA ASN A 285 20.50 -19.91 -23.70
C ASN A 285 19.00 -19.53 -23.62
N ASN A 286 18.69 -18.31 -23.21
CA ASN A 286 17.34 -17.77 -23.05
C ASN A 286 16.46 -18.63 -22.12
N THR A 287 17.00 -19.01 -20.95
CA THR A 287 16.28 -19.84 -19.98
C THR A 287 16.28 -19.21 -18.59
N TRP A 288 15.17 -19.39 -17.86
CA TRP A 288 15.07 -19.14 -16.43
C TRP A 288 15.66 -20.30 -15.62
N SER A 289 16.24 -20.00 -14.46
CA SER A 289 16.64 -21.02 -13.48
C SER A 289 15.44 -21.56 -12.71
N GLU A 290 15.64 -22.67 -12.00
CA GLU A 290 14.67 -23.12 -11.00
C GLU A 290 14.40 -22.00 -9.98
N PRO A 291 13.13 -21.70 -9.66
CA PRO A 291 12.79 -20.73 -8.63
C PRO A 291 13.30 -21.13 -7.26
N ILE A 292 13.89 -20.16 -6.55
CA ILE A 292 14.43 -20.32 -5.21
C ILE A 292 13.56 -19.51 -4.25
N ASN A 293 13.01 -20.17 -3.24
CA ASN A 293 12.28 -19.53 -2.14
C ASN A 293 13.24 -18.59 -1.39
N LEU A 294 12.79 -17.39 -0.99
CA LEU A 294 13.64 -16.46 -0.24
C LEU A 294 13.86 -16.83 1.25
N ASP A 295 13.44 -18.04 1.64
CA ASP A 295 13.60 -18.66 2.95
C ASP A 295 13.04 -17.82 4.11
N PHE A 296 13.12 -18.39 5.32
CA PHE A 296 12.78 -17.67 6.54
C PHE A 296 13.92 -16.68 6.92
N PRO A 297 13.61 -15.46 7.40
CA PRO A 297 12.29 -14.95 7.76
C PRO A 297 11.59 -14.10 6.68
N ILE A 298 12.06 -14.09 5.43
CA ILE A 298 11.30 -13.39 4.37
C ILE A 298 9.98 -14.11 4.15
N ASN A 299 9.97 -15.41 3.91
CA ASN A 299 8.74 -16.18 3.78
C ASN A 299 8.33 -16.82 5.10
N THR A 300 7.02 -16.82 5.36
CA THR A 300 6.43 -17.32 6.59
C THR A 300 5.15 -18.11 6.29
N PRO A 301 4.46 -18.68 7.29
CA PRO A 301 3.12 -19.25 7.12
C PRO A 301 2.05 -18.33 6.50
N PHE A 302 2.31 -17.03 6.40
CA PHE A 302 1.36 -16.02 5.94
C PHE A 302 1.49 -15.76 4.43
N ASP A 303 0.86 -14.70 3.93
CA ASP A 303 1.06 -14.27 2.55
C ASP A 303 2.19 -13.24 2.50
N GLU A 304 3.19 -13.50 1.68
CA GLU A 304 4.22 -12.56 1.27
C GLU A 304 4.14 -12.28 -0.23
N ILE A 305 3.93 -11.01 -0.57
CA ILE A 305 3.68 -10.60 -1.95
C ILE A 305 4.59 -9.46 -2.41
N MET A 306 4.83 -9.42 -3.71
CA MET A 306 5.31 -8.23 -4.42
C MET A 306 6.67 -7.74 -3.96
N TYR A 307 7.66 -8.63 -3.98
CA TYR A 307 9.03 -8.27 -3.66
C TYR A 307 9.67 -7.48 -4.80
N ALA A 308 10.23 -6.32 -4.48
CA ALA A 308 10.96 -5.47 -5.41
C ALA A 308 12.31 -5.09 -4.79
N SER A 309 13.43 -5.34 -5.47
CA SER A 309 14.77 -4.92 -5.02
C SER A 309 15.24 -3.68 -5.78
N ASP A 310 15.98 -2.81 -5.09
CA ASP A 310 16.57 -1.65 -5.76
C ASP A 310 17.73 -2.06 -6.66
N ARG A 311 18.12 -1.15 -7.55
CA ARG A 311 19.20 -1.39 -8.52
C ARG A 311 20.58 -1.68 -7.93
N TYR A 312 20.76 -1.48 -6.62
CA TYR A 312 22.05 -1.64 -5.94
C TYR A 312 22.08 -2.90 -5.05
N ASP A 313 20.96 -3.63 -4.97
CA ASP A 313 20.71 -4.68 -4.00
C ASP A 313 21.00 -4.23 -2.57
N GLU A 314 20.65 -2.97 -2.25
CA GLU A 314 20.79 -2.39 -0.91
C GLU A 314 19.48 -2.49 -0.15
N THR A 315 18.35 -2.22 -0.81
CA THR A 315 17.03 -2.28 -0.20
C THR A 315 16.06 -3.09 -1.04
N ALA A 316 15.02 -3.61 -0.38
CA ALA A 316 13.86 -4.18 -1.05
C ALA A 316 12.56 -3.76 -0.38
N PHE A 317 11.49 -3.73 -1.16
CA PHE A 317 10.13 -3.71 -0.66
C PHE A 317 9.52 -5.10 -0.74
N PHE A 318 8.62 -5.42 0.18
CA PHE A 318 7.64 -6.49 0.04
C PHE A 318 6.42 -6.19 0.90
N ALA A 319 5.30 -6.86 0.63
CA ALA A 319 4.11 -6.77 1.46
C ALA A 319 3.82 -8.12 2.14
N SER A 320 3.28 -8.07 3.35
CA SER A 320 3.07 -9.26 4.19
C SER A 320 1.82 -9.14 5.05
N THR A 321 1.10 -10.25 5.24
CA THR A 321 -0.08 -10.33 6.12
C THR A 321 0.23 -10.82 7.54
N ARG A 322 1.48 -11.19 7.84
CA ARG A 322 1.85 -11.85 9.12
C ARG A 322 1.61 -11.03 10.39
N GLU A 323 1.61 -9.71 10.27
CA GLU A 323 1.37 -8.75 11.37
C GLU A 323 0.23 -7.78 11.01
N SER A 324 -0.70 -8.21 10.15
CA SER A 324 -1.79 -7.37 9.65
C SER A 324 -3.16 -7.87 10.09
N GLN A 325 -4.10 -6.93 10.22
CA GLN A 325 -5.51 -7.23 10.43
C GLN A 325 -6.16 -7.70 9.12
N SER A 326 -7.28 -8.40 9.20
CA SER A 326 -7.96 -9.08 8.06
C SER A 326 -8.13 -8.23 6.78
N SER A 327 -8.33 -6.91 6.89
CA SER A 327 -8.52 -6.00 5.74
C SER A 327 -7.27 -5.18 5.34
N GLN A 328 -6.18 -5.34 6.08
CA GLN A 328 -4.93 -4.61 5.89
C GLN A 328 -3.81 -5.55 5.45
N ILE A 329 -2.76 -4.95 4.90
CA ILE A 329 -1.49 -5.61 4.65
C ILE A 329 -0.36 -4.64 5.03
N GLY A 330 0.71 -5.17 5.61
CA GLY A 330 1.90 -4.38 5.91
C GLY A 330 2.77 -4.30 4.68
N VAL A 331 3.22 -3.08 4.32
CA VAL A 331 4.25 -2.85 3.32
C VAL A 331 5.54 -2.50 4.04
N TYR A 332 6.60 -3.24 3.73
CA TYR A 332 7.86 -3.20 4.45
C TYR A 332 8.98 -2.84 3.48
N ARG A 333 9.83 -1.90 3.88
CA ARG A 333 11.12 -1.66 3.24
C ARG A 333 12.19 -2.27 4.13
N ILE A 334 13.03 -3.12 3.56
CA ILE A 334 14.12 -3.80 4.27
C ILE A 334 15.47 -3.40 3.70
N LEU A 335 16.47 -3.37 4.58
CA LEU A 335 17.87 -3.33 4.22
C LEU A 335 18.31 -4.77 3.90
N LEU A 336 18.91 -4.96 2.73
CA LEU A 336 19.40 -6.26 2.28
C LEU A 336 20.80 -6.50 2.81
N ASP A 337 21.00 -7.63 3.50
CA ASP A 337 22.33 -8.15 3.76
C ASP A 337 22.70 -9.12 2.64
N LYS A 338 23.83 -8.90 1.96
CA LYS A 338 24.30 -9.79 0.89
C LYS A 338 24.77 -11.13 1.45
N ASN A 339 25.17 -11.18 2.72
CA ASN A 339 25.65 -12.39 3.39
C ASN A 339 25.13 -12.45 4.83
N PRO A 340 23.81 -12.62 5.03
CA PRO A 340 23.23 -12.64 6.37
C PRO A 340 23.83 -13.77 7.19
N LEU A 341 24.22 -13.46 8.42
CA LEU A 341 24.69 -14.46 9.38
C LEU A 341 23.50 -15.31 9.85
N THR A 342 23.24 -16.41 9.13
CA THR A 342 22.21 -17.37 9.50
C THR A 342 22.64 -18.21 10.70
N ARG A 343 21.69 -18.49 11.59
CA ARG A 343 21.88 -19.39 12.74
C ARG A 343 20.72 -20.35 12.87
N GLU A 344 20.97 -21.51 13.48
CA GLU A 344 19.91 -22.48 13.75
C GLU A 344 18.92 -21.91 14.77
N VAL A 345 17.63 -22.11 14.51
CA VAL A 345 16.53 -21.67 15.36
C VAL A 345 16.46 -22.55 16.60
N LYS A 346 16.32 -21.93 17.78
CA LYS A 346 16.36 -22.62 19.08
C LYS A 346 14.99 -23.11 19.54
N ASP A 347 13.99 -22.24 19.44
CA ASP A 347 12.64 -22.48 19.96
C ASP A 347 11.62 -21.56 19.26
N LEU A 348 10.35 -21.66 19.67
CA LEU A 348 9.26 -20.86 19.10
C LEU A 348 9.43 -19.35 19.35
N ASN A 349 9.98 -18.92 20.48
CA ASN A 349 10.18 -17.49 20.73
C ASN A 349 11.24 -16.92 19.79
N ASP A 350 12.26 -17.72 19.48
CA ASP A 350 13.28 -17.39 18.50
C ASP A 350 12.70 -17.23 17.09
N ILE A 351 11.73 -18.09 16.71
CA ILE A 351 10.97 -17.97 15.46
C ILE A 351 10.19 -16.66 15.46
N TYR A 352 9.39 -16.40 16.51
CA TYR A 352 8.58 -15.18 16.57
C TYR A 352 9.43 -13.91 16.54
N SER A 353 10.57 -13.90 17.22
CA SER A 353 11.51 -12.78 17.20
C SER A 353 12.10 -12.55 15.80
N SER A 354 12.49 -13.62 15.10
CA SER A 354 13.10 -13.53 13.78
C SER A 354 12.08 -13.21 12.68
N ALA A 355 10.83 -13.65 12.86
CA ALA A 355 9.72 -13.39 11.94
C ALA A 355 9.17 -11.96 12.05
N SER A 356 9.47 -11.26 13.15
CA SER A 356 8.90 -9.96 13.45
C SER A 356 9.39 -8.88 12.50
N LEU A 357 8.50 -7.98 12.10
CA LEU A 357 8.77 -6.91 11.15
C LEU A 357 8.76 -5.52 11.80
N ASN A 358 9.23 -5.46 13.05
CA ASN A 358 9.50 -4.21 13.75
C ASN A 358 10.64 -3.45 13.06
N ILE A 359 10.51 -2.12 13.00
CA ILE A 359 11.57 -1.24 12.48
C ILE A 359 12.85 -1.47 13.29
N ASP A 360 13.93 -1.75 12.58
CA ASP A 360 15.28 -1.81 13.12
C ASP A 360 15.85 -0.38 13.18
N PRO A 361 16.11 0.17 14.38
CA PRO A 361 16.61 1.53 14.54
C PRO A 361 17.96 1.78 13.83
N THR A 362 18.71 0.74 13.51
CA THR A 362 20.05 0.83 12.90
C THR A 362 20.03 0.74 11.37
N ALA A 363 18.94 0.22 10.78
CA ALA A 363 18.88 -0.09 9.35
C ALA A 363 19.00 1.16 8.46
N MET A 364 18.37 2.27 8.86
CA MET A 364 18.43 3.51 8.09
C MET A 364 19.83 4.15 8.12
N ALA A 365 20.52 4.09 9.26
CA ALA A 365 21.90 4.59 9.39
C ALA A 365 22.87 3.78 8.52
N GLU A 366 22.74 2.45 8.51
CA GLU A 366 23.56 1.57 7.67
C GLU A 366 23.25 1.78 6.17
N LEU A 367 22.00 2.02 5.79
CA LEU A 367 21.66 2.37 4.40
C LEU A 367 22.37 3.66 3.96
N THR A 368 22.28 4.72 4.77
CA THR A 368 22.91 6.02 4.47
C THR A 368 24.42 5.83 4.27
N LYS A 369 25.08 5.07 5.14
CA LYS A 369 26.50 4.75 5.01
C LYS A 369 26.84 4.06 3.70
N ARG A 370 26.04 3.09 3.24
CA ARG A 370 26.27 2.40 1.95
C ARG A 370 26.12 3.36 0.76
N GLN A 371 25.12 4.23 0.81
CA GLN A 371 24.87 5.23 -0.23
C GLN A 371 26.01 6.25 -0.34
N GLU A 372 26.57 6.69 0.79
CA GLU A 372 27.74 7.59 0.84
C GLU A 372 28.98 6.93 0.24
N VAL A 373 29.29 5.69 0.62
CA VAL A 373 30.40 4.92 0.04
C VAL A 373 30.24 4.78 -1.47
N ARG A 374 29.02 4.50 -1.95
CA ARG A 374 28.75 4.39 -3.38
C ARG A 374 28.91 5.71 -4.11
N ALA A 375 28.38 6.80 -3.58
CA ALA A 375 28.53 8.14 -4.18
C ALA A 375 30.01 8.52 -4.33
N ASN A 376 30.83 8.17 -3.33
CA ASN A 376 32.27 8.38 -3.35
C ASN A 376 33.03 7.48 -4.35
N SER A 377 32.45 6.34 -4.76
CA SER A 377 33.05 5.42 -5.74
C SER A 377 32.73 5.75 -7.22
N MET A 378 31.73 6.58 -7.50
CA MET A 378 31.27 6.93 -8.86
C MET A 378 31.98 8.15 -9.48
N ILE A 379 32.95 8.74 -8.79
CA ILE A 379 33.79 9.83 -9.31
C ILE A 379 34.91 9.22 -10.17
N ASP A 380 34.81 9.39 -11.50
CA ASP A 380 35.79 8.83 -12.45
C ASP A 380 37.12 9.60 -12.47
N THR A 381 38.20 8.83 -12.28
CA THR A 381 39.61 9.22 -12.07
C THR A 381 40.36 9.74 -13.31
N THR A 382 39.69 10.42 -14.24
CA THR A 382 40.33 10.84 -15.51
C THR A 382 41.11 12.16 -15.41
N ASP A 383 40.86 13.00 -14.39
CA ASP A 383 41.53 14.32 -14.22
C ASP A 383 42.86 14.29 -13.43
N ILE A 384 43.30 13.12 -12.95
CA ILE A 384 44.43 13.05 -12.00
C ILE A 384 45.81 13.07 -12.69
N ARG A 385 45.88 12.92 -14.02
CA ARG A 385 47.17 12.80 -14.73
C ARG A 385 47.83 14.12 -15.17
N GLU A 386 47.17 15.27 -15.10
CA GLU A 386 47.77 16.55 -15.54
C GLU A 386 48.38 17.41 -14.42
N ASN A 387 48.17 17.10 -13.14
CA ASN A 387 48.61 17.98 -12.04
C ASN A 387 49.95 17.58 -11.36
N ILE A 388 50.74 16.67 -11.93
CA ILE A 388 52.01 16.18 -11.34
C ILE A 388 53.19 17.18 -11.56
N THR A 389 52.94 18.48 -11.69
CA THR A 389 54.01 19.48 -11.92
C THR A 389 53.97 20.71 -11.00
N ALA A 390 53.65 20.53 -9.71
CA ALA A 390 53.83 21.57 -8.71
C ALA A 390 54.24 20.99 -7.34
N TYR A 391 55.36 20.25 -7.32
CA TYR A 391 55.95 19.75 -6.08
C TYR A 391 57.02 20.74 -5.59
N ASN A 392 56.64 21.60 -4.63
CA ASN A 392 57.47 22.12 -3.52
C ASN A 392 56.79 23.22 -2.65
N ASP A 393 55.50 23.53 -2.83
CA ASP A 393 54.76 24.50 -1.98
C ASP A 393 53.62 23.87 -1.13
N SER A 394 53.38 22.54 -1.19
CA SER A 394 52.14 21.92 -0.67
C SER A 394 52.10 21.64 0.83
N ALA A 395 53.23 21.58 1.55
CA ALA A 395 53.22 21.35 3.00
C ALA A 395 52.56 22.52 3.78
N ASN A 396 52.60 23.75 3.23
CA ASN A 396 51.94 24.91 3.83
C ASN A 396 50.42 24.97 3.53
N ASN A 397 49.90 24.16 2.61
CA ASN A 397 48.49 24.21 2.19
C ASN A 397 47.61 23.19 2.94
N THR A 398 48.17 22.04 3.35
CA THR A 398 47.45 21.00 4.12
C THR A 398 47.05 21.49 5.51
N ASP A 399 47.98 22.09 6.27
CA ASP A 399 47.69 22.66 7.59
C ASP A 399 46.60 23.75 7.51
N GLN A 400 46.60 24.54 6.43
CA GLN A 400 45.60 25.57 6.18
C GLN A 400 44.22 24.97 5.83
N LEU A 401 44.18 23.89 5.04
CA LEU A 401 42.95 23.15 4.73
C LEU A 401 42.35 22.46 5.96
N ILE A 402 43.19 21.84 6.80
CA ILE A 402 42.78 21.25 8.07
C ILE A 402 42.21 22.33 8.99
N SER A 403 42.90 23.47 9.14
CA SER A 403 42.42 24.58 9.95
C SER A 403 41.10 25.17 9.43
N ASN A 404 40.92 25.27 8.12
CA ASN A 404 39.66 25.73 7.52
C ASN A 404 38.53 24.70 7.72
N SER A 405 38.85 23.41 7.71
CA SER A 405 37.89 22.32 7.93
C SER A 405 37.41 22.28 9.38
N ILE A 406 38.31 22.46 10.35
CA ILE A 406 37.95 22.59 11.78
C ILE A 406 37.00 23.77 11.98
N LYS A 407 37.37 24.94 11.44
CA LYS A 407 36.53 26.13 11.56
C LYS A 407 35.14 25.91 10.95
N LEU A 408 35.07 25.24 9.80
CA LEU A 408 33.81 24.93 9.15
C LEU A 408 32.99 23.92 9.96
N LEU A 409 33.61 22.93 10.60
CA LEU A 409 32.92 22.00 11.51
C LEU A 409 32.40 22.67 12.78
N ASP A 410 33.14 23.62 13.33
CA ASP A 410 32.66 24.43 14.46
C ASP A 410 31.40 25.21 14.03
N GLU A 411 31.43 25.83 12.84
CA GLU A 411 30.26 26.51 12.25
C GLU A 411 29.07 25.53 12.06
N LYS A 412 29.31 24.30 11.61
CA LYS A 412 28.26 23.26 11.44
C LYS A 412 27.73 22.70 12.75
N SER A 413 28.56 22.62 13.78
CA SER A 413 28.14 22.15 15.10
C SER A 413 27.22 23.17 15.76
N VAL A 414 27.52 24.48 15.60
CA VAL A 414 26.62 25.56 16.02
C VAL A 414 25.28 25.47 15.27
N GLU A 415 25.30 25.24 13.96
CA GLU A 415 24.07 25.04 13.18
C GLU A 415 23.27 23.83 13.70
N ALA A 416 23.92 22.70 13.99
CA ALA A 416 23.24 21.53 14.57
C ALA A 416 22.55 21.86 15.90
N GLU A 417 23.21 22.64 16.76
CA GLU A 417 22.63 23.13 18.01
C GLU A 417 21.40 24.01 17.73
N GLU A 418 21.47 24.94 16.78
CA GLU A 418 20.31 25.77 16.38
C GLU A 418 19.12 24.89 15.96
N TYR A 419 19.32 23.89 15.10
CA TYR A 419 18.26 22.94 14.72
C TYR A 419 17.64 22.25 15.93
N LEU A 420 18.45 21.82 16.91
CA LEU A 420 17.95 21.18 18.14
C LEU A 420 17.20 22.16 19.05
N GLU A 421 17.59 23.43 19.08
CA GLU A 421 16.88 24.47 19.81
C GLU A 421 15.51 24.78 19.17
N TYR A 422 15.43 24.85 17.84
CA TYR A 422 14.15 24.97 17.12
C TYR A 422 13.25 23.76 17.35
N ALA A 423 13.82 22.56 17.38
CA ALA A 423 13.07 21.33 17.69
C ALA A 423 12.44 21.40 19.09
N ALA A 424 13.18 21.92 20.06
CA ALA A 424 12.70 22.10 21.42
C ALA A 424 11.68 23.22 21.59
N ALA A 425 11.85 24.33 20.88
CA ALA A 425 10.86 25.40 20.88
C ALA A 425 9.51 24.90 20.33
N ALA A 426 9.53 24.16 19.22
CA ALA A 426 8.32 23.55 18.65
C ALA A 426 7.70 22.51 19.59
N TYR A 427 8.53 21.69 20.24
CA TYR A 427 8.09 20.72 21.24
C TYR A 427 7.39 21.40 22.43
N LYS A 428 7.90 22.53 22.91
CA LYS A 428 7.31 23.28 24.02
C LYS A 428 5.93 23.85 23.66
N ILE A 429 5.74 24.28 22.42
CA ILE A 429 4.43 24.68 21.91
C ILE A 429 3.47 23.48 21.95
N CYS A 430 3.92 22.29 21.51
CA CYS A 430 3.11 21.08 21.61
C CYS A 430 2.66 20.78 23.04
N GLU A 431 3.54 20.90 24.04
CA GLU A 431 3.19 20.64 25.44
C GLU A 431 2.08 21.57 25.95
N ILE A 432 2.16 22.86 25.60
CA ILE A 432 1.13 23.86 25.95
C ILE A 432 -0.22 23.50 25.29
N GLU A 433 -0.18 23.18 24.00
CA GLU A 433 -1.38 22.90 23.21
C GLU A 433 -2.08 21.59 23.64
N ILE A 434 -1.33 20.59 24.09
CA ILE A 434 -1.89 19.37 24.67
C ILE A 434 -2.72 19.68 25.92
N GLU A 435 -2.20 20.50 26.84
CA GLU A 435 -2.93 20.87 28.06
C GLU A 435 -4.25 21.58 27.74
N GLU A 436 -4.24 22.46 26.73
CA GLU A 436 -5.45 23.15 26.26
C GLU A 436 -6.46 22.18 25.64
N VAL A 437 -6.02 21.26 24.77
CA VAL A 437 -6.89 20.25 24.15
C VAL A 437 -7.50 19.32 25.21
N GLU A 438 -6.74 18.94 26.24
CA GLU A 438 -7.27 18.16 27.36
C GLU A 438 -8.37 18.91 28.12
N ASP A 439 -8.18 20.22 28.39
CA ASP A 439 -9.17 21.05 29.07
C ASP A 439 -10.45 21.22 28.23
N LEU A 440 -10.29 21.42 26.92
CA LEU A 440 -11.41 21.46 25.98
C LEU A 440 -12.17 20.13 25.95
N ASN A 441 -11.46 18.99 25.92
CA ASN A 441 -12.07 17.67 25.99
C ASN A 441 -12.83 17.45 27.30
N LYS A 442 -12.29 17.89 28.44
CA LYS A 442 -13.00 17.87 29.74
C LYS A 442 -14.29 18.69 29.67
N LYS A 443 -14.26 19.88 29.05
CA LYS A 443 -15.46 20.72 28.82
C LYS A 443 -16.47 20.02 27.90
N VAL A 444 -16.07 19.45 26.77
CA VAL A 444 -16.95 18.70 25.86
C VAL A 444 -17.60 17.51 26.57
N ASN A 445 -16.82 16.73 27.32
CA ASN A 445 -17.33 15.57 28.07
C ASN A 445 -18.36 15.98 29.14
N SER A 446 -18.17 17.12 29.81
CA SER A 446 -19.15 17.65 30.77
C SER A 446 -20.50 18.02 30.13
N LEU A 447 -20.52 18.22 28.81
CA LEU A 447 -21.71 18.55 28.04
C LEU A 447 -22.36 17.33 27.40
N LYS A 448 -21.70 16.15 27.32
CA LYS A 448 -22.11 14.99 26.50
C LYS A 448 -23.57 14.55 26.65
N ASN A 449 -24.12 14.62 27.86
CA ASN A 449 -25.50 14.19 28.16
C ASN A 449 -26.55 15.33 28.09
N LYS A 450 -26.14 16.56 27.76
CA LYS A 450 -27.05 17.70 27.63
C LYS A 450 -27.57 17.79 26.20
N THR A 451 -28.89 17.88 26.05
CA THR A 451 -29.56 17.89 24.73
C THR A 451 -30.20 19.23 24.40
N ASP A 452 -30.02 20.26 25.23
CA ASP A 452 -30.52 21.59 24.93
C ASP A 452 -29.69 22.26 23.82
N ASP A 453 -30.35 23.01 22.95
CA ASP A 453 -29.78 23.64 21.74
C ASP A 453 -28.53 24.50 22.05
N LYS A 454 -28.49 25.14 23.22
CA LYS A 454 -27.33 25.93 23.66
C LYS A 454 -26.13 25.05 24.01
N SER A 455 -26.34 23.95 24.72
CA SER A 455 -25.29 22.97 25.04
C SER A 455 -24.79 22.22 23.79
N VAL A 456 -25.66 21.95 22.81
CA VAL A 456 -25.27 21.34 21.53
C VAL A 456 -24.39 22.29 20.73
N LYS A 457 -24.83 23.53 20.50
CA LYS A 457 -24.02 24.55 19.81
C LYS A 457 -22.69 24.84 20.49
N LEU A 458 -22.67 24.86 21.81
CA LEU A 458 -21.43 25.02 22.57
C LEU A 458 -20.51 23.81 22.41
N ARG A 459 -21.06 22.58 22.43
CA ARG A 459 -20.29 21.36 22.18
C ARG A 459 -19.67 21.36 20.78
N ASP A 460 -20.44 21.75 19.77
CA ASP A 460 -19.97 21.83 18.39
C ASP A 460 -18.87 22.89 18.24
N SER A 461 -19.04 24.05 18.88
CA SER A 461 -18.01 25.11 18.89
C SER A 461 -16.73 24.64 19.58
N LEU A 462 -16.83 23.90 20.69
CA LEU A 462 -15.68 23.34 21.40
C LEU A 462 -14.99 22.23 20.59
N ASN A 463 -15.76 21.39 19.89
CA ASN A 463 -15.20 20.36 19.01
C ASN A 463 -14.45 20.99 17.83
N ASN A 464 -14.96 22.06 17.24
CA ASN A 464 -14.26 22.80 16.19
C ASN A 464 -12.94 23.41 16.70
N LEU A 465 -12.97 23.98 17.91
CA LEU A 465 -11.75 24.51 18.55
C LEU A 465 -10.74 23.40 18.86
N ILE A 466 -11.20 22.21 19.30
CA ILE A 466 -10.33 21.04 19.47
C ILE A 466 -9.68 20.66 18.15
N ILE A 467 -10.43 20.65 17.04
CA ILE A 467 -9.89 20.33 15.71
C ILE A 467 -8.81 21.32 15.28
N GLU A 468 -9.04 22.62 15.45
CA GLU A 468 -8.07 23.67 15.12
C GLU A 468 -6.77 23.50 15.93
N LYS A 469 -6.90 23.31 17.24
CA LYS A 469 -5.79 23.07 18.17
C LYS A 469 -5.05 21.76 17.86
N SER A 470 -5.78 20.74 17.44
CA SER A 470 -5.24 19.45 17.02
C SER A 470 -4.41 19.55 15.74
N LEU A 471 -4.82 20.38 14.79
CA LEU A 471 -4.07 20.64 13.56
C LEU A 471 -2.76 21.37 13.87
N LEU A 472 -2.80 22.40 14.72
CA LEU A 472 -1.61 23.09 15.20
C LEU A 472 -0.64 22.14 15.91
N LEU A 473 -1.16 21.31 16.82
CA LEU A 473 -0.36 20.33 17.56
C LEU A 473 0.34 19.33 16.63
N SER A 474 -0.40 18.81 15.64
CA SER A 474 0.15 17.93 14.61
C SER A 474 1.28 18.58 13.83
N GLU A 475 1.11 19.85 13.46
CA GLU A 475 2.09 20.58 12.66
C GLU A 475 3.35 20.90 13.46
N MET A 476 3.20 21.41 14.69
CA MET A 476 4.33 21.69 15.58
C MET A 476 5.12 20.42 15.93
N TYR A 477 4.43 19.27 16.02
CA TYR A 477 5.09 17.98 16.18
C TYR A 477 5.93 17.60 14.95
N ASP A 478 5.37 17.72 13.74
CA ASP A 478 6.08 17.40 12.51
C ASP A 478 7.31 18.33 12.32
N ILE A 479 7.19 19.61 12.68
CA ILE A 479 8.28 20.58 12.72
C ILE A 479 9.35 20.19 13.74
N SER A 480 8.94 19.90 14.98
CA SER A 480 9.85 19.48 16.06
C SER A 480 10.65 18.25 15.64
N LYS A 481 9.97 17.25 15.05
CA LYS A 481 10.60 16.04 14.55
C LYS A 481 11.56 16.34 13.39
N TYR A 482 11.16 17.15 12.41
CA TYR A 482 12.01 17.52 11.28
C TYR A 482 13.32 18.17 11.75
N PHE A 483 13.23 19.15 12.65
CA PHE A 483 14.39 19.83 13.18
C PHE A 483 15.26 18.93 14.08
N TYR A 484 14.64 18.06 14.87
CA TYR A 484 15.36 17.09 15.67
C TYR A 484 16.15 16.11 14.80
N ASP A 485 15.50 15.52 13.80
CA ASP A 485 16.12 14.58 12.87
C ASP A 485 17.27 15.26 12.09
N LYS A 486 17.10 16.54 11.73
CA LYS A 486 18.14 17.31 11.04
C LYS A 486 19.30 17.71 11.95
N GLY A 487 19.02 18.23 13.14
CA GLY A 487 20.05 18.60 14.12
C GLY A 487 20.88 17.40 14.55
N THR A 488 20.23 16.26 14.81
CA THR A 488 20.93 15.00 15.12
C THR A 488 21.74 14.46 13.93
N GLN A 489 21.21 14.57 12.70
CA GLN A 489 21.95 14.22 11.49
C GLN A 489 23.21 15.08 11.31
N ILE A 490 23.09 16.41 11.45
CA ILE A 490 24.22 17.34 11.31
C ILE A 490 25.23 17.09 12.44
N SER A 491 24.78 16.96 13.69
CA SER A 491 25.63 16.65 14.85
C SER A 491 26.39 15.33 14.67
N SER A 492 25.74 14.29 14.14
CA SER A 492 26.40 13.01 13.88
C SER A 492 27.47 13.13 12.78
N LEU A 493 27.19 13.92 11.73
CA LEU A 493 28.15 14.20 10.66
C LEU A 493 29.32 15.06 11.15
N THR A 494 29.08 16.06 11.99
CA THR A 494 30.15 16.91 12.55
C THR A 494 31.03 16.13 13.50
N ASP A 495 30.46 15.25 14.34
CA ASP A 495 31.21 14.32 15.19
C ASP A 495 32.06 13.36 14.35
N TYR A 496 31.49 12.81 13.28
CA TYR A 496 32.20 11.92 12.36
C TYR A 496 33.40 12.63 11.72
N TYR A 497 33.18 13.78 11.07
CA TYR A 497 34.24 14.52 10.40
C TYR A 497 35.26 15.13 11.37
N SER A 498 34.87 15.46 12.61
CA SER A 498 35.81 15.88 13.65
C SER A 498 36.79 14.77 14.02
N ASN A 499 36.31 13.52 14.08
CA ASN A 499 37.18 12.36 14.29
C ASN A 499 38.11 12.11 13.10
N GLU A 500 37.61 12.22 11.86
CA GLU A 500 38.44 12.08 10.64
C GLU A 500 39.52 13.17 10.55
N ILE A 501 39.20 14.43 10.86
CA ILE A 501 40.21 15.51 10.96
C ILE A 501 41.25 15.19 12.04
N GLY A 502 40.82 14.71 13.21
CA GLY A 502 41.72 14.32 14.29
C GLY A 502 42.74 13.29 13.85
N LEU A 503 42.29 12.26 13.13
CA LEU A 503 43.15 11.22 12.55
C LEU A 503 44.14 11.78 11.51
N LEU A 504 43.73 12.75 10.70
CA LEU A 504 44.60 13.41 9.72
C LEU A 504 45.65 14.33 10.37
N SER A 505 45.31 14.97 11.49
CA SER A 505 46.22 15.87 12.22
C SER A 505 47.38 15.16 12.95
N ASP A 506 47.28 13.84 13.09
CA ASP A 506 48.29 12.99 13.75
C ASP A 506 49.34 12.40 12.78
N ILE A 507 49.24 12.68 11.47
CA ILE A 507 50.12 12.11 10.42
C ILE A 507 51.21 13.12 10.01
N ASP A 508 52.45 12.65 9.82
CA ASP A 508 53.64 13.48 9.57
C ASP A 508 53.60 14.20 8.18
N ASN A 509 53.83 15.52 8.19
CA ASN A 509 53.43 16.54 7.19
C ASN A 509 54.09 16.48 5.78
N ASN A 510 54.61 15.35 5.32
CA ASN A 510 55.30 15.23 4.02
C ASN A 510 54.60 14.32 3.00
N ASP A 511 53.36 13.90 3.24
CA ASP A 511 52.63 13.01 2.32
C ASP A 511 51.63 13.77 1.43
N VAL A 512 51.67 13.51 0.11
CA VAL A 512 50.75 14.07 -0.89
C VAL A 512 49.33 13.54 -0.66
N VAL A 513 49.23 12.31 -0.15
CA VAL A 513 47.96 11.64 0.17
C VAL A 513 47.18 12.43 1.22
N LEU A 514 47.86 13.03 2.20
CA LEU A 514 47.23 13.85 3.25
C LEU A 514 46.60 15.13 2.72
N ALA A 515 47.21 15.76 1.72
CA ALA A 515 46.68 16.99 1.12
C ALA A 515 45.40 16.72 0.31
N GLU A 516 45.35 15.59 -0.38
CA GLU A 516 44.15 15.15 -1.13
C GLU A 516 43.01 14.75 -0.18
N GLU A 517 43.31 14.03 0.90
CA GLU A 517 42.35 13.64 1.93
C GLU A 517 41.80 14.85 2.69
N ALA A 518 42.66 15.80 3.09
CA ALA A 518 42.22 17.04 3.74
C ALA A 518 41.35 17.91 2.83
N ASN A 519 41.67 18.00 1.53
CA ASN A 519 40.86 18.74 0.56
C ASN A 519 39.51 18.05 0.29
N LYS A 520 39.50 16.71 0.20
CA LYS A 520 38.27 15.93 0.07
C LYS A 520 37.34 16.18 1.26
N LEU A 521 37.89 16.08 2.47
CA LEU A 521 37.17 16.29 3.72
C LEU A 521 36.61 17.71 3.81
N TYR A 522 37.40 18.73 3.46
CA TYR A 522 36.93 20.12 3.40
C TYR A 522 35.72 20.29 2.47
N ASN A 523 35.75 19.68 1.28
CA ASN A 523 34.64 19.72 0.32
C ASN A 523 33.41 18.91 0.78
N GLU A 524 33.60 17.84 1.55
CA GLU A 524 32.49 17.09 2.16
C GLU A 524 31.80 17.90 3.28
N ILE A 525 32.58 18.58 4.13
CA ILE A 525 32.04 19.46 5.18
C ILE A 525 31.29 20.66 4.57
N GLN A 526 31.76 21.21 3.44
CA GLN A 526 31.07 22.30 2.72
C GLN A 526 29.67 21.92 2.21
N LYS A 527 29.37 20.63 2.01
CA LYS A 527 28.05 20.17 1.56
C LYS A 527 27.03 20.12 2.69
N ILE A 528 27.47 20.25 3.95
CA ILE A 528 26.56 20.39 5.09
C ILE A 528 25.88 21.77 4.94
N SER A 529 24.55 21.74 4.88
CA SER A 529 23.61 22.88 4.68
C SER A 529 24.05 24.18 5.38
N THR A 530 23.74 25.37 4.86
CA THR A 530 24.13 26.68 5.45
C THR A 530 22.95 27.63 5.66
N GLU A 531 21.72 27.12 5.77
CA GLU A 531 20.50 27.93 5.69
C GLU A 531 19.64 27.79 6.94
N GLU A 532 18.94 28.89 7.28
CA GLU A 532 18.08 29.00 8.45
C GLU A 532 17.02 27.88 8.50
N PRO A 533 16.82 27.22 9.66
CA PRO A 533 15.97 26.04 9.76
C PRO A 533 14.53 26.24 9.26
N VAL A 534 13.88 27.34 9.64
CA VAL A 534 12.46 27.59 9.32
C VAL A 534 12.24 27.85 7.83
N ASN A 535 13.13 28.59 7.19
CA ASN A 535 13.06 28.85 5.74
C ASN A 535 13.10 27.55 4.94
N LYS A 536 13.91 26.58 5.36
CA LYS A 536 14.01 25.27 4.70
C LYS A 536 12.75 24.42 4.85
N TYR A 537 12.09 24.50 6.01
CA TYR A 537 10.80 23.83 6.21
C TYR A 537 9.71 24.45 5.31
N ILE A 538 9.68 25.78 5.20
CA ILE A 538 8.75 26.51 4.33
C ILE A 538 9.03 26.23 2.84
N GLU A 539 10.29 26.19 2.43
CA GLU A 539 10.68 25.87 1.05
C GLU A 539 10.16 24.50 0.63
N LYS A 540 10.30 23.50 1.52
CA LYS A 540 9.73 22.17 1.29
C LYS A 540 8.21 22.21 1.10
N ILE A 541 7.48 22.96 1.94
CA ILE A 541 6.03 23.12 1.77
C ILE A 541 5.71 23.80 0.43
N ASN A 542 6.47 24.81 0.03
CA ASN A 542 6.28 25.49 -1.27
C ASN A 542 6.52 24.54 -2.44
N GLN A 543 7.53 23.68 -2.37
CA GLN A 543 7.80 22.68 -3.40
C GLN A 543 6.65 21.65 -3.48
N ASP A 544 6.11 21.22 -2.35
CA ASP A 544 4.96 20.31 -2.30
C ASP A 544 3.68 20.96 -2.84
N LEU A 545 3.49 22.25 -2.61
CA LEU A 545 2.40 23.04 -3.19
C LEU A 545 2.55 23.15 -4.71
N GLU A 546 3.72 23.52 -5.21
CA GLU A 546 4.00 23.66 -6.64
C GLU A 546 3.73 22.33 -7.39
N ASN A 547 4.22 21.22 -6.85
CA ASN A 547 3.99 19.89 -7.42
C ASN A 547 2.49 19.54 -7.51
N LYS A 548 1.70 19.93 -6.50
CA LYS A 548 0.25 19.69 -6.47
C LYS A 548 -0.50 20.63 -7.39
N ASP A 549 -0.11 21.90 -7.48
CA ASP A 549 -0.69 22.86 -8.42
C ASP A 549 -0.49 22.42 -9.88
N VAL A 550 0.68 21.89 -10.22
CA VAL A 550 0.95 21.29 -11.54
C VAL A 550 0.01 20.12 -11.82
N LYS A 551 -0.17 19.22 -10.83
CA LYS A 551 -1.08 18.07 -10.96
C LYS A 551 -2.55 18.50 -11.07
N LEU A 552 -2.95 19.53 -10.33
CA LEU A 552 -4.30 20.11 -10.35
C LEU A 552 -4.61 20.69 -11.73
N THR A 553 -3.67 21.47 -12.28
CA THR A 553 -3.77 22.03 -13.64
C THR A 553 -3.95 20.90 -14.67
N SER A 554 -3.17 19.82 -14.55
CA SER A 554 -3.28 18.68 -15.46
C SER A 554 -4.66 18.00 -15.39
N TYR A 555 -5.25 17.84 -14.19
CA TYR A 555 -6.59 17.26 -14.08
C TYR A 555 -7.69 18.21 -14.57
N GLN A 556 -7.54 19.52 -14.37
CA GLN A 556 -8.45 20.53 -14.92
C GLN A 556 -8.45 20.51 -16.46
N ASP A 557 -7.26 20.44 -17.08
CA ASP A 557 -7.14 20.31 -18.54
C ASP A 557 -7.80 19.01 -19.08
N GLN A 558 -7.65 17.90 -18.34
CA GLN A 558 -8.30 16.64 -18.69
C GLN A 558 -9.83 16.73 -18.56
N LEU A 559 -10.33 17.37 -17.50
CA LEU A 559 -11.76 17.59 -17.27
C LEU A 559 -12.36 18.43 -18.40
N ASP A 560 -11.73 19.55 -18.77
CA ASP A 560 -12.19 20.43 -19.84
C ASP A 560 -12.28 19.69 -21.18
N ASN A 561 -11.27 18.88 -21.52
CA ASN A 561 -11.28 18.06 -22.73
C ASN A 561 -12.43 17.03 -22.76
N LYS A 562 -12.72 16.41 -21.61
CA LYS A 562 -13.81 15.43 -21.48
C LYS A 562 -15.18 16.12 -21.57
N LEU A 563 -15.34 17.28 -20.95
CA LEU A 563 -16.56 18.09 -21.05
C LEU A 563 -16.83 18.57 -22.48
N GLU A 564 -15.79 18.95 -23.23
CA GLU A 564 -15.91 19.28 -24.65
C GLU A 564 -16.42 18.08 -25.48
N LYS A 565 -15.86 16.89 -25.26
CA LYS A 565 -16.33 15.65 -25.90
C LYS A 565 -17.77 15.31 -25.54
N LEU A 566 -18.16 15.53 -24.28
CA LEU A 566 -19.53 15.31 -23.81
C LEU A 566 -20.51 16.23 -24.54
N ASN A 567 -20.13 17.49 -24.76
CA ASN A 567 -20.94 18.45 -25.51
C ASN A 567 -21.09 18.06 -26.99
N ASP A 568 -20.01 17.64 -27.67
CA ASP A 568 -20.07 17.13 -29.05
C ASP A 568 -20.99 15.91 -29.17
N LEU A 569 -20.96 15.01 -28.19
CA LEU A 569 -21.82 13.83 -28.18
C LEU A 569 -23.30 14.21 -27.96
N ASN A 570 -23.58 15.17 -27.08
CA ASN A 570 -24.92 15.70 -26.87
C ASN A 570 -25.48 16.35 -28.16
N GLU A 571 -24.66 17.13 -28.87
CA GLU A 571 -25.06 17.75 -30.14
C GLU A 571 -25.36 16.68 -31.20
N LYS A 572 -24.53 15.63 -31.30
CA LYS A 572 -24.78 14.48 -32.20
C LYS A 572 -26.09 13.76 -31.87
N ILE A 573 -26.39 13.56 -30.60
CA ILE A 573 -27.66 12.95 -30.16
C ILE A 573 -28.84 13.83 -30.56
N GLU A 574 -28.76 15.14 -30.32
CA GLU A 574 -29.84 16.09 -30.67
C GLU A 574 -30.10 16.14 -32.18
N ILE A 575 -29.05 16.22 -33.00
CA ILE A 575 -29.16 16.18 -34.46
C ILE A 575 -29.82 14.89 -34.93
N LYS A 576 -29.38 13.73 -34.42
CA LYS A 576 -29.94 12.43 -34.80
C LYS A 576 -31.38 12.27 -34.35
N LEU A 577 -31.72 12.81 -33.19
CA LEU A 577 -33.08 12.81 -32.65
C LEU A 577 -34.03 13.60 -33.54
N ASP A 578 -33.61 14.79 -33.99
CA ASP A 578 -34.43 15.62 -34.88
C ASP A 578 -34.59 15.00 -36.27
N LEU A 579 -33.54 14.36 -36.79
CA LEU A 579 -33.63 13.56 -38.02
C LEU A 579 -34.60 12.39 -37.86
N ALA A 580 -34.52 11.63 -36.77
CA ALA A 580 -35.41 10.49 -36.52
C ALA A 580 -36.89 10.89 -36.42
N LYS A 581 -37.20 12.05 -35.83
CA LYS A 581 -38.58 12.55 -35.72
C LYS A 581 -39.18 13.00 -37.06
N GLN A 582 -38.35 13.41 -38.02
CA GLN A 582 -38.78 13.93 -39.32
C GLN A 582 -38.73 12.87 -40.43
N GLU A 583 -38.06 11.74 -40.20
CA GLU A 583 -37.87 10.68 -41.18
C GLU A 583 -39.12 9.82 -41.34
N GLU A 584 -39.57 9.61 -42.58
CA GLU A 584 -40.75 8.80 -42.90
C GLU A 584 -40.39 7.34 -43.19
N ASP A 585 -39.16 7.08 -43.65
CA ASP A 585 -38.66 5.73 -43.92
C ASP A 585 -38.24 5.02 -42.62
N PHE A 586 -38.88 3.89 -42.33
CA PHE A 586 -38.64 3.12 -41.11
C PHE A 586 -37.20 2.62 -40.98
N GLU A 587 -36.59 2.12 -42.07
CA GLU A 587 -35.23 1.57 -42.02
C GLU A 587 -34.19 2.68 -41.76
N VAL A 588 -34.42 3.87 -42.33
CA VAL A 588 -33.56 5.04 -42.10
C VAL A 588 -33.74 5.58 -40.67
N ARG A 589 -34.98 5.62 -40.18
CA ARG A 589 -35.30 6.02 -38.81
C ARG A 589 -34.70 5.07 -37.76
N GLU A 590 -34.78 3.76 -38.00
CA GLU A 590 -34.18 2.72 -37.14
C GLU A 590 -32.67 2.94 -37.00
N LYS A 591 -31.99 3.28 -38.10
CA LYS A 591 -30.56 3.60 -38.08
C LYS A 591 -30.24 4.82 -37.23
N TYR A 592 -31.05 5.89 -37.29
CA TYR A 592 -30.85 7.05 -36.43
C TYR A 592 -31.06 6.73 -34.95
N VAL A 593 -32.07 5.91 -34.61
CA VAL A 593 -32.31 5.44 -33.24
C VAL A 593 -31.14 4.57 -32.74
N TYR A 594 -30.56 3.73 -33.60
CA TYR A 594 -29.37 2.94 -33.27
C TYR A 594 -28.13 3.83 -33.00
N ASP A 595 -27.90 4.85 -33.83
CA ASP A 595 -26.83 5.82 -33.62
C ASP A 595 -27.01 6.55 -32.27
N ILE A 596 -28.24 6.97 -31.93
CA ILE A 596 -28.56 7.61 -30.64
C ILE A 596 -28.22 6.69 -29.47
N LYS A 597 -28.62 5.40 -29.53
CA LYS A 597 -28.28 4.42 -28.47
C LYS A 597 -26.77 4.25 -28.31
N THR A 598 -26.03 4.23 -29.42
CA THR A 598 -24.57 4.10 -29.40
C THR A 598 -23.90 5.32 -28.76
N TYR A 599 -24.39 6.52 -29.07
CA TYR A 599 -23.90 7.76 -28.47
C TYR A 599 -24.28 7.87 -26.98
N GLU A 600 -25.50 7.52 -26.58
CA GLU A 600 -25.90 7.49 -25.16
C GLU A 600 -25.06 6.50 -24.34
N ASN A 601 -24.69 5.34 -24.89
CA ASN A 601 -23.77 4.42 -24.19
C ASN A 601 -22.37 5.03 -24.02
N SER A 602 -21.83 5.63 -25.09
CA SER A 602 -20.51 6.31 -25.02
C SER A 602 -20.52 7.49 -24.04
N LYS A 603 -21.69 8.12 -23.86
CA LYS A 603 -21.92 9.23 -22.93
C LYS A 603 -21.84 8.77 -21.47
N ILE A 604 -22.39 7.61 -21.13
CA ILE A 604 -22.37 7.06 -19.77
C ILE A 604 -20.94 6.77 -19.30
N ASP A 605 -20.13 6.17 -20.17
CA ASP A 605 -18.71 5.90 -19.88
C ASP A 605 -17.94 7.20 -19.67
N LEU A 606 -18.14 8.19 -20.55
CA LEU A 606 -17.51 9.50 -20.46
C LEU A 606 -17.92 10.28 -19.20
N ILE A 607 -19.18 10.23 -18.79
CA ILE A 607 -19.66 10.85 -17.54
C ILE A 607 -19.01 10.22 -16.32
N SER A 608 -18.78 8.90 -16.34
CA SER A 608 -18.11 8.20 -15.24
C SER A 608 -16.66 8.66 -15.09
N GLU A 609 -15.94 8.80 -16.22
CA GLU A 609 -14.57 9.35 -16.24
C GLU A 609 -14.52 10.80 -15.77
N ILE A 610 -15.48 11.64 -16.16
CA ILE A 610 -15.59 13.04 -15.71
C ILE A 610 -15.73 13.10 -14.18
N LYS A 611 -16.64 12.30 -13.61
CA LYS A 611 -16.86 12.25 -12.16
C LYS A 611 -15.64 11.78 -11.39
N GLU A 612 -14.88 10.83 -11.94
CA GLU A 612 -13.63 10.37 -11.32
C GLU A 612 -12.59 11.49 -11.26
N ILE A 613 -12.44 12.26 -12.35
CA ILE A 613 -11.54 13.42 -12.40
C ILE A 613 -12.00 14.52 -11.44
N GLU A 614 -13.29 14.81 -11.35
CA GLU A 614 -13.84 15.79 -10.40
C GLU A 614 -13.53 15.42 -8.94
N VAL A 615 -13.63 14.13 -8.58
CA VAL A 615 -13.24 13.64 -7.25
C VAL A 615 -11.74 13.81 -7.01
N GLN A 616 -10.90 13.53 -8.01
CA GLN A 616 -9.45 13.72 -7.90
C GLN A 616 -9.07 15.19 -7.72
N ILE A 617 -9.73 16.11 -8.44
CA ILE A 617 -9.56 17.56 -8.29
C ILE A 617 -9.95 18.01 -6.88
N GLU A 618 -11.10 17.56 -6.37
CA GLU A 618 -11.58 17.98 -5.05
C GLU A 618 -10.67 17.49 -3.91
N PHE A 619 -10.14 16.26 -4.03
CA PHE A 619 -9.17 15.74 -3.09
C PHE A 619 -7.86 16.54 -3.12
N LEU A 620 -7.37 16.90 -4.31
CA LEU A 620 -6.14 17.64 -4.47
C LEU A 620 -6.26 19.10 -3.96
N ASN A 621 -7.40 19.75 -4.22
CA ASN A 621 -7.73 21.06 -3.63
C ASN A 621 -7.73 21.02 -2.11
N TYR A 622 -8.27 19.96 -1.52
CA TYR A 622 -8.24 19.76 -0.07
C TYR A 622 -6.80 19.64 0.45
N GLU A 623 -5.95 18.84 -0.20
CA GLU A 623 -4.53 18.72 0.19
C GLU A 623 -3.77 20.05 0.09
N ILE A 624 -4.01 20.83 -0.97
CA ILE A 624 -3.43 22.16 -1.16
C ILE A 624 -3.90 23.12 -0.05
N GLU A 625 -5.19 23.09 0.31
CA GLU A 625 -5.73 23.89 1.40
C GLU A 625 -5.06 23.54 2.73
N GLN A 626 -4.85 22.25 3.02
CA GLN A 626 -4.16 21.83 4.24
C GLN A 626 -2.70 22.27 4.25
N LEU A 627 -1.97 22.15 3.14
CA LEU A 627 -0.58 22.62 3.04
C LEU A 627 -0.45 24.13 3.24
N ASN A 628 -1.39 24.92 2.71
CA ASN A 628 -1.42 26.36 2.94
C ASN A 628 -1.69 26.71 4.42
N LYS A 629 -2.59 25.98 5.09
CA LYS A 629 -2.81 26.14 6.54
C LYS A 629 -1.56 25.80 7.35
N ARG A 630 -0.86 24.72 6.99
CA ARG A 630 0.43 24.34 7.62
C ARG A 630 1.48 25.44 7.46
N LYS A 631 1.62 25.99 6.25
CA LYS A 631 2.52 27.10 5.96
C LYS A 631 2.20 28.34 6.81
N GLU A 632 0.92 28.69 6.93
CA GLU A 632 0.46 29.82 7.74
C GLU A 632 0.76 29.60 9.24
N ILE A 633 0.55 28.37 9.72
CA ILE A 633 0.91 27.98 11.10
C ILE A 633 2.41 28.21 11.34
N VAL A 634 3.29 27.72 10.46
CA VAL A 634 4.75 27.91 10.61
C VAL A 634 5.10 29.39 10.66
N LEU A 635 4.58 30.18 9.73
CA LEU A 635 4.87 31.62 9.63
C LEU A 635 4.40 32.41 10.86
N ASN A 636 3.27 32.02 11.46
CA ASN A 636 2.73 32.69 12.64
C ASN A 636 3.50 32.36 13.93
N TYR A 637 4.11 31.18 14.00
CA TYR A 637 4.84 30.71 15.19
C TYR A 637 6.35 30.84 15.09
N ASP A 638 6.90 31.24 13.94
CA ASP A 638 8.33 31.46 13.71
C ASP A 638 8.97 32.39 14.78
N ALA A 639 8.36 33.55 15.02
CA ALA A 639 8.84 34.48 16.04
C ALA A 639 8.73 33.91 17.48
N GLU A 640 7.77 33.02 17.75
CA GLU A 640 7.64 32.35 19.05
C GLU A 640 8.68 31.23 19.21
N LEU A 641 9.03 30.54 18.12
CA LEU A 641 10.09 29.54 18.08
C LEU A 641 11.44 30.18 18.41
N GLU A 642 11.78 31.30 17.76
CA GLU A 642 13.00 32.05 18.02
C GLU A 642 13.09 32.59 19.46
N ASN A 643 11.99 33.10 20.02
CA ASN A 643 11.97 33.62 21.40
C ASN A 643 11.99 32.51 22.47
N SER A 644 11.75 31.26 22.08
CA SER A 644 11.65 30.11 22.98
C SER A 644 12.86 29.18 22.93
N LEU A 645 13.91 29.53 22.17
CA LEU A 645 15.15 28.76 22.09
C LEU A 645 15.75 28.56 23.50
N VAL A 646 16.03 27.30 23.85
CA VAL A 646 16.64 26.92 25.13
C VAL A 646 17.91 26.14 24.85
N SER A 647 19.02 26.60 25.41
CA SER A 647 20.30 25.91 25.32
C SER A 647 20.22 24.51 25.96
N ASN A 648 20.44 23.48 25.14
CA ASN A 648 20.59 22.07 25.49
C ASN A 648 19.33 21.38 26.08
N PRO A 649 18.31 21.08 25.25
CA PRO A 649 17.02 20.57 25.72
C PRO A 649 16.93 19.02 25.71
N ASP A 650 16.51 18.45 26.86
CA ASP A 650 16.09 17.04 26.98
C ASP A 650 14.71 16.84 26.33
N LEU A 651 14.68 16.30 25.10
CA LEU A 651 13.44 16.11 24.33
C LEU A 651 12.88 14.68 24.47
N ASN A 652 11.65 14.54 24.96
CA ASN A 652 10.94 13.25 25.02
C ASN A 652 9.85 13.14 23.94
N ILE A 653 10.29 12.98 22.69
CA ILE A 653 9.43 12.89 21.51
C ILE A 653 8.49 11.67 21.57
N SER A 654 8.91 10.56 22.20
CA SER A 654 8.13 9.31 22.26
C SER A 654 6.79 9.46 22.99
N LYS A 655 6.75 10.31 24.02
CA LYS A 655 5.53 10.62 24.78
C LYS A 655 4.54 11.41 23.92
N LEU A 656 5.05 12.39 23.18
CA LEU A 656 4.29 13.27 22.30
C LEU A 656 3.66 12.49 21.14
N ASN A 657 4.36 11.51 20.57
CA ASN A 657 3.85 10.67 19.47
C ASN A 657 2.50 10.04 19.80
N ASN A 658 2.35 9.47 20.99
CA ASN A 658 1.14 8.77 21.39
C ASN A 658 -0.05 9.73 21.56
N GLU A 659 0.17 10.90 22.15
CA GLU A 659 -0.85 11.91 22.38
C GLU A 659 -1.27 12.56 21.04
N VAL A 660 -0.30 12.84 20.16
CA VAL A 660 -0.52 13.33 18.80
C VAL A 660 -1.21 12.30 17.93
N GLU A 661 -0.88 11.00 17.99
CA GLU A 661 -1.54 9.97 17.18
C GLU A 661 -3.03 9.84 17.49
N ILE A 662 -3.41 9.90 18.77
CA ILE A 662 -4.81 9.87 19.18
C ILE A 662 -5.54 11.07 18.58
N ILE A 663 -4.93 12.25 18.63
CA ILE A 663 -5.48 13.50 18.12
C ILE A 663 -5.53 13.51 16.57
N LYS A 664 -4.45 13.08 15.90
CA LYS A 664 -4.36 12.87 14.44
C LYS A 664 -5.44 11.91 13.95
N THR A 665 -5.74 10.86 14.71
CA THR A 665 -6.79 9.90 14.36
C THR A 665 -8.16 10.59 14.32
N HIS A 666 -8.46 11.47 15.28
CA HIS A 666 -9.71 12.21 15.31
C HIS A 666 -9.80 13.27 14.21
N VAL A 667 -8.70 13.99 13.92
CA VAL A 667 -8.63 14.94 12.80
C VAL A 667 -8.81 14.21 11.47
N SER A 668 -8.08 13.11 11.26
CA SER A 668 -8.14 12.31 10.04
C SER A 668 -9.53 11.72 9.81
N GLN A 669 -10.22 11.27 10.86
CA GLN A 669 -11.61 10.80 10.75
C GLN A 669 -12.57 11.90 10.29
N ASN A 670 -12.39 13.14 10.73
CA ASN A 670 -13.20 14.27 10.30
C ASN A 670 -12.87 14.71 8.87
N SER A 671 -11.59 14.76 8.51
CA SER A 671 -11.12 15.01 7.14
C SER A 671 -11.67 14.00 6.14
N LEU A 672 -11.59 12.71 6.48
CA LEU A 672 -12.15 11.61 5.66
C LEU A 672 -13.66 11.72 5.52
N ARG A 673 -14.37 12.15 6.58
CA ARG A 673 -15.82 12.37 6.52
C ARG A 673 -16.19 13.54 5.62
N GLU A 674 -15.42 14.62 5.65
CA GLU A 674 -15.62 15.77 4.77
C GLU A 674 -15.35 15.42 3.30
N LEU A 675 -14.28 14.68 3.03
CA LEU A 675 -13.95 14.18 1.69
C LEU A 675 -14.98 13.16 1.19
N SER A 676 -15.43 12.24 2.04
CA SER A 676 -16.49 11.29 1.70
C SER A 676 -17.80 12.01 1.37
N TYR A 677 -18.15 13.06 2.12
CA TYR A 677 -19.35 13.84 1.84
C TYR A 677 -19.25 14.61 0.51
N LYS A 678 -18.07 15.19 0.21
CA LYS A 678 -17.81 15.85 -1.08
C LYS A 678 -17.85 14.87 -2.24
N GLN A 679 -17.27 13.68 -2.07
CA GLN A 679 -17.35 12.59 -3.04
C GLN A 679 -18.80 12.15 -3.28
N ASP A 680 -19.59 11.97 -2.21
CA ASP A 680 -21.00 11.60 -2.32
C ASP A 680 -21.81 12.64 -3.10
N ILE A 681 -21.53 13.94 -2.91
CA ILE A 681 -22.16 15.01 -3.69
C ILE A 681 -21.83 14.90 -5.18
N ILE A 682 -20.56 14.71 -5.53
CA ILE A 682 -20.10 14.60 -6.93
C ILE A 682 -20.72 13.35 -7.58
N LEU A 683 -20.70 12.21 -6.89
CA LEU A 683 -21.27 10.97 -7.41
C LEU A 683 -22.79 11.05 -7.54
N ALA A 684 -23.47 11.72 -6.61
CA ALA A 684 -24.92 11.91 -6.63
C ALA A 684 -25.40 12.96 -7.64
N ASP A 685 -24.51 13.78 -8.20
CA ASP A 685 -24.92 14.77 -9.19
C ASP A 685 -25.45 14.10 -10.46
N LYS A 686 -26.69 14.46 -10.82
CA LYS A 686 -27.38 13.96 -12.02
C LYS A 686 -27.42 14.99 -13.14
N SER A 687 -26.84 16.17 -12.95
CA SER A 687 -26.86 17.28 -13.92
C SER A 687 -26.29 16.91 -15.30
N LEU A 688 -25.33 15.98 -15.33
CA LEU A 688 -24.67 15.51 -16.54
C LEU A 688 -25.50 14.47 -17.34
N TYR A 689 -26.54 13.88 -16.74
CA TYR A 689 -27.40 12.92 -17.45
C TYR A 689 -28.53 13.63 -18.20
N SER A 690 -28.78 13.21 -19.44
CA SER A 690 -29.97 13.62 -20.21
C SER A 690 -31.25 13.11 -19.53
N LYS A 691 -32.38 13.78 -19.77
CA LYS A 691 -33.69 13.19 -19.46
C LYS A 691 -33.88 11.92 -20.27
N GLU A 692 -34.46 10.91 -19.64
CA GLU A 692 -34.78 9.62 -20.26
C GLU A 692 -35.64 9.83 -21.51
N MET A 693 -35.19 9.27 -22.64
CA MET A 693 -35.84 9.39 -23.95
C MET A 693 -36.59 8.11 -24.30
N ASP A 694 -37.86 8.23 -24.67
CA ASP A 694 -38.66 7.10 -25.17
C ASP A 694 -38.35 6.83 -26.64
N LEU A 695 -37.26 6.10 -26.88
CA LEU A 695 -36.76 5.78 -28.21
C LEU A 695 -37.71 4.85 -28.99
N ASP A 696 -38.53 4.06 -28.29
CA ASP A 696 -39.52 3.19 -28.92
C ASP A 696 -40.69 4.00 -29.46
N ALA A 697 -41.18 4.99 -28.69
CA ALA A 697 -42.18 5.92 -29.18
C ALA A 697 -41.69 6.69 -30.42
N ILE A 698 -40.40 7.07 -30.48
CA ILE A 698 -39.80 7.75 -31.63
C ILE A 698 -39.71 6.81 -32.85
N LEU A 699 -39.27 5.56 -32.64
CA LEU A 699 -39.15 4.57 -33.71
C LEU A 699 -40.52 4.30 -34.38
N TYR A 700 -41.58 4.13 -33.59
CA TYR A 700 -42.91 3.77 -34.07
C TYR A 700 -43.87 4.96 -34.35
N ALA A 701 -43.39 6.21 -34.24
CA ALA A 701 -44.16 7.41 -34.59
C ALA A 701 -44.28 7.61 -36.12
N GLY A 702 -44.94 6.71 -36.83
CA GLY A 702 -45.27 6.88 -38.26
C GLY A 702 -46.59 7.65 -38.46
N PRO A 703 -46.82 8.31 -39.62
CA PRO A 703 -48.13 8.83 -39.96
C PRO A 703 -49.06 7.67 -40.33
N ASP A 704 -50.07 7.46 -39.49
CA ASP A 704 -51.36 6.88 -39.85
C ASP A 704 -51.37 5.43 -40.41
N LEU A 705 -51.31 4.44 -39.52
CA LEU A 705 -51.67 3.05 -39.83
C LEU A 705 -53.19 2.86 -40.10
N THR A 706 -54.03 3.90 -40.11
CA THR A 706 -55.49 3.73 -40.29
C THR A 706 -55.94 3.46 -41.74
N ASN A 707 -55.02 3.42 -42.71
CA ASN A 707 -55.33 3.09 -44.11
C ASN A 707 -54.79 1.75 -44.64
N MET A 708 -54.22 0.89 -43.80
CA MET A 708 -53.97 -0.50 -44.22
C MET A 708 -55.25 -1.32 -44.05
N GLY A 709 -55.82 -1.76 -45.17
CA GLY A 709 -56.92 -2.72 -45.15
C GLY A 709 -56.54 -3.94 -44.31
N LEU A 710 -57.49 -4.44 -43.51
CA LEU A 710 -57.35 -5.56 -42.56
C LEU A 710 -56.86 -6.91 -43.14
N ASP A 711 -56.44 -6.95 -44.40
CA ASP A 711 -56.08 -8.18 -45.11
C ASP A 711 -54.56 -8.40 -45.28
N GLU A 712 -53.68 -7.48 -44.83
CA GLU A 712 -52.21 -7.62 -44.99
C GLU A 712 -51.41 -7.72 -43.68
N VAL A 713 -52.06 -7.89 -42.53
CA VAL A 713 -51.35 -8.15 -41.27
C VAL A 713 -51.17 -9.67 -41.07
N MET A 714 -50.15 -10.23 -41.72
CA MET A 714 -49.57 -11.51 -41.27
C MET A 714 -48.53 -11.21 -40.20
N ILE A 715 -48.89 -11.47 -38.95
CA ILE A 715 -47.93 -11.54 -37.84
C ILE A 715 -47.15 -12.85 -38.03
N ASP A 716 -45.91 -12.76 -38.52
CA ASP A 716 -44.93 -13.85 -38.38
C ASP A 716 -44.17 -13.62 -37.07
N THR A 717 -44.61 -14.27 -35.99
CA THR A 717 -43.81 -14.41 -34.78
C THR A 717 -42.82 -15.54 -34.99
N LYS A 718 -41.60 -15.17 -35.38
CA LYS A 718 -40.42 -16.02 -35.27
C LYS A 718 -39.28 -15.27 -34.61
#